data_AF-A0A6A5FZK7-F1
#
_entry.id   AF-A0A6A5FZK7-F1
#
_cell.length_a   1.000
_cell.length_b   1.000
_cell.length_c   1.000
_cell.angle_alpha   90.00
_cell.angle_beta   90.00
_cell.angle_gamma   90.00
#
_symmetry.space_group_name_H-M   'P 1'
#
loop_
_entity.id
_entity.type
_entity.pdbx_description
1 polymer ?
#
loop_
_entity_poly.entity_id
_entity_poly.type
_entity_poly.pdbx_seq_one_letter_code
_entity_poly.pdbx_strand_id
1 'polypeptide(L)'
;MDESSAGPSKTPPPINQPVRDWYRERGELGQFGFPSVDETKTTRKSLQVFEREWTYMTMYLQAKIMRRQFLYDNCHFKIICARLTIETVKETLLEKIPPPHLRLEFCNVISLVFTYTELLEYAFKIMETNKEWLPDKVIDQLLRFVPRMEECARELKTELRDFSQILIIRDEIIEYTTGYYMRLAGKDTSQLKKSEEAGIGCDRYSPYDYEWLCGSVISGPNHLTYVKYLCVSRMAQLNHCKLRNDIIAAKLGEEIDYLPHISVPLPKDEDVHNGKVLLKGLMHREISLMKLISHSNNILEGKIGKDPDLVFAKDILNMMTLRSDIMKKKRNVANCFLRGSLAKPLPYYCIIATLSMVEAHLLILHKELAFFMDKDLGMFGKAIPREVYNACFEVFKYTNDTQCNKFPLNEFIEELLENFRVKSNGLLRSWHDTLAMSCENECMTSVECDLTENLHSVYTFKREDLPETLSIHADQMIKNLHWEEFELVRLYSQYLQVRQGYYDWPRKSGTPELMLNTCAEPVNAFHCNFPDVMSTEIVELVTADAPSIHTRMTAESFAGYEILAHAYRITGEAKGLPDSGDLLEQYAAHFLVAFGGNDVDGVTTLQLAVLFTDILEHDFEMTEYLAKYPVLKTKSVQLARQLAYNGVEIFIKAYNHHAEVQKAKMALPKKRVRSDEEDDEDDYKYHPAPQIVDMKTKIAQLAHERQNGAQTVAESSTKPSNSNAHSNSSKKSKKKKSGRRYR
;
A
#
# COMPACT_ATOMS: atom_id res chain seq x y z
N MET A 1 -64.45 -1.17 -5.77
CA MET A 1 -65.49 -2.07 -5.24
C MET A 1 -64.77 -3.33 -4.80
N ASP A 2 -65.00 -3.66 -3.54
CA ASP A 2 -64.81 -4.94 -2.81
C ASP A 2 -63.45 -5.64 -2.91
N GLU A 3 -62.65 -5.66 -1.85
CA GLU A 3 -62.79 -6.36 -0.55
C GLU A 3 -62.58 -7.88 -0.60
N SER A 4 -61.61 -8.28 0.24
CA SER A 4 -61.35 -9.57 0.89
C SER A 4 -60.00 -10.18 0.48
N SER A 5 -59.14 -10.66 1.37
CA SER A 5 -59.22 -10.78 2.82
C SER A 5 -57.85 -11.18 3.40
N ALA A 6 -57.32 -10.38 4.34
CA ALA A 6 -56.46 -10.83 5.42
C ALA A 6 -56.54 -9.75 6.50
N GLY A 7 -57.59 -9.83 7.33
CA GLY A 7 -57.80 -8.88 8.41
C GLY A 7 -56.70 -8.95 9.47
N PRO A 8 -56.41 -7.83 10.16
CA PRO A 8 -55.45 -7.80 11.25
C PRO A 8 -55.95 -8.69 12.39
N SER A 9 -55.01 -9.43 13.00
CA SER A 9 -55.22 -10.20 14.23
C SER A 9 -56.02 -9.37 15.25
N LYS A 10 -57.20 -9.88 15.65
CA LYS A 10 -58.02 -9.32 16.73
C LYS A 10 -57.51 -9.66 18.13
N THR A 11 -56.24 -10.01 18.28
CA THR A 11 -55.60 -10.14 19.58
C THR A 11 -54.59 -9.01 19.73
N PRO A 12 -54.81 -8.05 20.66
CA PRO A 12 -53.77 -7.10 20.99
C PRO A 12 -52.55 -7.88 21.51
N PRO A 13 -51.32 -7.46 21.17
CA PRO A 13 -50.14 -8.11 21.72
C PRO A 13 -50.23 -8.10 23.25
N PRO A 14 -49.78 -9.17 23.93
CA PRO A 14 -49.82 -9.24 25.38
C PRO A 14 -49.10 -8.04 25.98
N ILE A 15 -49.74 -7.41 26.97
CA ILE A 15 -49.40 -6.11 27.57
C ILE A 15 -47.93 -6.00 28.05
N ASN A 16 -47.22 -7.13 28.21
CA ASN A 16 -45.86 -7.19 28.74
C ASN A 16 -44.74 -7.43 27.70
N GLN A 17 -45.05 -7.50 26.40
CA GLN A 17 -44.04 -7.71 25.37
C GLN A 17 -43.07 -6.51 25.18
N PRO A 18 -43.54 -5.24 25.18
CA PRO A 18 -42.65 -4.07 25.09
C PRO A 18 -41.75 -3.92 26.32
N VAL A 19 -42.22 -4.38 27.49
CA VAL A 19 -41.48 -4.30 28.76
C VAL A 19 -40.35 -5.34 28.81
N ARG A 20 -40.58 -6.54 28.27
CA ARG A 20 -39.54 -7.59 28.18
C ARG A 20 -38.40 -7.21 27.23
N ASP A 21 -38.73 -6.60 26.09
CA ASP A 21 -37.72 -6.11 25.14
C ASP A 21 -36.95 -4.90 25.72
N TRP A 22 -37.63 -4.05 26.51
CA TRP A 22 -37.01 -2.96 27.28
C TRP A 22 -36.05 -3.42 28.38
N TYR A 23 -36.33 -4.55 29.06
CA TYR A 23 -35.43 -5.17 30.05
C TYR A 23 -34.19 -5.82 29.40
N ARG A 24 -34.32 -6.30 28.15
CA ARG A 24 -33.24 -7.01 27.44
C ARG A 24 -32.16 -6.06 26.91
N GLU A 25 -32.54 -4.85 26.48
CA GLU A 25 -31.61 -3.82 25.97
C GLU A 25 -30.82 -3.09 27.07
N ARG A 26 -31.12 -3.32 28.36
CA ARG A 26 -30.57 -2.53 29.50
C ARG A 26 -29.87 -3.38 30.58
N GLY A 27 -29.38 -4.57 30.24
CA GLY A 27 -28.74 -5.51 31.18
C GLY A 27 -27.62 -4.94 32.07
N GLU A 28 -27.04 -3.78 31.74
CA GLU A 28 -25.98 -3.15 32.53
C GLU A 28 -26.44 -2.13 33.60
N LEU A 29 -27.73 -1.75 33.65
CA LEU A 29 -28.26 -0.81 34.66
C LEU A 29 -28.94 -1.50 35.85
N GLY A 30 -28.79 -2.82 35.99
CA GLY A 30 -29.44 -3.65 37.02
C GLY A 30 -29.05 -3.39 38.49
N GLN A 31 -28.38 -2.27 38.80
CA GLN A 31 -28.05 -1.89 40.18
C GLN A 31 -29.09 -0.97 40.85
N PHE A 32 -30.07 -0.45 40.10
CA PHE A 32 -31.22 0.23 40.71
C PHE A 32 -32.39 -0.75 40.77
N GLY A 33 -32.55 -1.39 41.93
CA GLY A 33 -33.58 -2.40 42.19
C GLY A 33 -34.98 -1.84 41.97
N PHE A 34 -35.61 -2.22 40.86
CA PHE A 34 -37.05 -2.06 40.69
C PHE A 34 -37.78 -3.11 41.53
N PRO A 35 -38.96 -2.79 42.12
CA PRO A 35 -39.77 -3.80 42.82
C PRO A 35 -40.20 -4.90 41.83
N SER A 36 -40.12 -6.17 42.25
CA SER A 36 -40.65 -7.28 41.43
C SER A 36 -42.14 -7.06 41.18
N VAL A 37 -42.58 -7.36 39.96
CA VAL A 37 -43.99 -7.37 39.57
C VAL A 37 -44.63 -8.66 40.12
N ASP A 38 -44.62 -8.83 41.44
CA ASP A 38 -45.46 -9.84 42.10
C ASP A 38 -46.75 -9.16 42.57
N GLU A 39 -47.82 -9.44 41.81
CA GLU A 39 -49.27 -9.36 42.04
C GLU A 39 -49.85 -8.77 43.35
N THR A 40 -49.30 -7.66 43.86
CA THR A 40 -49.84 -6.97 45.04
C THR A 40 -50.25 -5.55 44.70
N LYS A 41 -51.58 -5.35 44.71
CA LYS A 41 -52.36 -4.10 44.57
C LYS A 41 -51.51 -2.83 44.38
N THR A 42 -51.53 -2.27 43.18
CA THR A 42 -51.02 -0.93 42.87
C THR A 42 -51.72 0.07 43.81
N THR A 43 -51.04 0.47 44.88
CA THR A 43 -51.56 1.47 45.80
C THR A 43 -51.29 2.86 45.23
N ARG A 44 -52.09 3.86 45.61
CA ARG A 44 -51.82 5.26 45.26
C ARG A 44 -50.38 5.68 45.60
N LYS A 45 -49.81 5.08 46.65
CA LYS A 45 -48.43 5.30 47.09
C LYS A 45 -47.39 4.71 46.13
N SER A 46 -47.61 3.50 45.58
CA SER A 46 -46.67 2.91 44.61
C SER A 46 -46.72 3.61 43.26
N LEU A 47 -47.89 4.07 42.82
CA LEU A 47 -48.03 4.94 41.63
C LEU A 47 -47.29 6.28 41.81
N GLN A 48 -47.42 6.93 42.97
CA GLN A 48 -46.70 8.17 43.26
C GLN A 48 -45.17 7.99 43.29
N VAL A 49 -44.68 6.83 43.76
CA VAL A 49 -43.25 6.50 43.71
C VAL A 49 -42.79 6.31 42.26
N PHE A 50 -43.54 5.57 41.45
CA PHE A 50 -43.25 5.40 40.03
C PHE A 50 -43.26 6.72 39.25
N GLU A 51 -44.26 7.57 39.45
CA GLU A 51 -44.33 8.91 38.82
C GLU A 51 -43.12 9.78 39.21
N ARG A 52 -42.70 9.71 40.49
CA ARG A 52 -41.51 10.43 40.96
C ARG A 52 -40.23 9.92 40.31
N GLU A 53 -40.06 8.59 40.20
CA GLU A 53 -38.89 7.99 39.55
C GLU A 53 -38.86 8.25 38.05
N TRP A 54 -40.02 8.20 37.38
CA TRP A 54 -40.17 8.55 35.97
C TRP A 54 -39.83 10.03 35.72
N THR A 55 -40.28 10.92 36.59
CA THR A 55 -39.95 12.35 36.52
C THR A 55 -38.45 12.57 36.71
N TYR A 56 -37.83 11.93 37.69
CA TYR A 56 -36.39 11.99 37.92
C TYR A 56 -35.60 11.46 36.72
N MET A 57 -36.00 10.32 36.16
CA MET A 57 -35.37 9.74 34.98
C MET A 57 -35.52 10.63 33.76
N THR A 58 -36.68 11.25 33.55
CA THR A 58 -36.93 12.21 32.46
C THR A 58 -36.05 13.45 32.61
N MET A 59 -35.95 14.01 33.82
CA MET A 59 -35.06 15.13 34.11
C MET A 59 -33.58 14.77 33.91
N TYR A 60 -33.16 13.57 34.34
CA TYR A 60 -31.81 13.07 34.13
C TYR A 60 -31.49 12.91 32.63
N LEU A 61 -32.42 12.34 31.85
CA LEU A 61 -32.29 12.21 30.40
C LEU A 61 -32.24 13.59 29.71
N GLN A 62 -33.10 14.52 30.11
CA GLN A 62 -33.07 15.90 29.61
C GLN A 62 -31.75 16.60 29.95
N ALA A 63 -31.27 16.48 31.19
CA ALA A 63 -29.97 17.03 31.60
C ALA A 63 -28.82 16.39 30.84
N LYS A 64 -28.88 15.08 30.55
CA LYS A 64 -27.89 14.35 29.74
C LYS A 64 -27.91 14.81 28.28
N ILE A 65 -29.09 15.03 27.70
CA ILE A 65 -29.28 15.56 26.35
C ILE A 65 -28.76 17.00 26.27
N MET A 66 -29.16 17.88 27.19
CA MET A 66 -28.69 19.27 27.26
C MET A 66 -27.17 19.34 27.46
N ARG A 67 -26.60 18.48 28.32
CA ARG A 67 -25.15 18.39 28.51
C ARG A 67 -24.43 17.94 27.23
N ARG A 68 -24.96 16.97 26.50
CA ARG A 68 -24.42 16.54 25.21
C ARG A 68 -24.50 17.64 24.16
N GLN A 69 -25.63 18.34 24.08
CA GLN A 69 -25.81 19.48 23.16
C GLN A 69 -24.85 20.61 23.50
N PHE A 70 -24.72 20.99 24.77
CA PHE A 70 -23.77 22.01 25.22
C PHE A 70 -22.31 21.65 24.91
N LEU A 71 -21.92 20.39 25.13
CA LEU A 71 -20.57 19.91 24.80
C LEU A 71 -20.32 19.94 23.29
N TYR A 72 -21.28 19.50 22.48
CA TYR A 72 -21.23 19.61 21.03
C TYR A 72 -21.08 21.06 20.59
N ASP A 73 -21.95 21.96 21.07
CA ASP A 73 -21.93 23.38 20.71
C ASP A 73 -20.61 24.06 21.11
N ASN A 74 -20.05 23.70 22.28
CA ASN A 74 -18.76 24.23 22.75
C ASN A 74 -17.58 23.73 21.91
N CYS A 75 -17.52 22.43 21.58
CA CYS A 75 -16.47 21.88 20.71
C CYS A 75 -16.56 22.48 19.29
N HIS A 76 -17.77 22.59 18.77
CA HIS A 76 -18.05 23.19 17.47
C HIS A 76 -17.62 24.66 17.44
N PHE A 77 -17.93 25.43 18.49
CA PHE A 77 -17.48 26.82 18.64
C PHE A 77 -15.95 26.94 18.68
N LYS A 78 -15.26 26.09 19.46
CA LYS A 78 -13.80 26.07 19.54
C LYS A 78 -13.14 25.85 18.17
N ILE A 79 -13.63 24.88 17.39
CA ILE A 79 -13.11 24.63 16.04
C ILE A 79 -13.41 25.82 15.11
N ILE A 80 -14.60 26.42 15.17
CA ILE A 80 -14.89 27.64 14.39
C ILE A 80 -13.89 28.75 14.70
N CYS A 81 -13.57 28.99 15.98
CA CYS A 81 -12.55 29.98 16.35
C CYS A 81 -11.17 29.64 15.78
N ALA A 82 -10.76 28.37 15.83
CA ALA A 82 -9.51 27.92 15.22
C ALA A 82 -9.50 28.16 13.71
N ARG A 83 -10.59 27.84 13.01
CA ARG A 83 -10.74 28.07 11.57
C ARG A 83 -10.59 29.55 11.23
N LEU A 84 -11.32 30.43 11.91
CA LEU A 84 -11.21 31.89 11.71
C LEU A 84 -9.78 32.42 11.92
N THR A 85 -9.08 31.87 12.91
CA THR A 85 -7.67 32.22 13.18
C THR A 85 -6.77 31.78 12.02
N ILE A 86 -6.94 30.54 11.55
CA ILE A 86 -6.18 30.00 10.43
C ILE A 86 -6.50 30.69 9.10
N GLU A 87 -7.75 31.10 8.84
CA GLU A 87 -8.09 31.95 7.70
C GLU A 87 -7.27 33.25 7.70
N THR A 88 -7.20 33.91 8.86
CA THR A 88 -6.40 35.13 9.04
C THR A 88 -4.91 34.87 8.76
N VAL A 89 -4.39 33.72 9.21
CA VAL A 89 -3.00 33.30 8.93
C VAL A 89 -2.77 33.08 7.43
N LYS A 90 -3.70 32.42 6.72
CA LYS A 90 -3.61 32.18 5.27
C LYS A 90 -3.59 33.48 4.48
N GLU A 91 -4.53 34.39 4.76
CA GLU A 91 -4.60 35.70 4.10
C GLU A 91 -3.28 36.47 4.31
N THR A 92 -2.84 36.54 5.56
CA THR A 92 -1.57 37.22 5.92
C THR A 92 -0.35 36.58 5.24
N LEU A 93 -0.34 35.26 5.07
CA LEU A 93 0.75 34.55 4.39
C LEU A 93 0.81 34.90 2.91
N LEU A 94 -0.33 34.86 2.21
CA LEU A 94 -0.38 35.02 0.76
C LEU A 94 -0.04 36.45 0.30
N GLU A 95 -0.15 37.43 1.18
CA GLU A 95 0.27 38.81 0.92
C GLU A 95 1.79 39.04 1.09
N LYS A 96 2.52 38.11 1.71
CA LYS A 96 3.95 38.27 1.99
C LYS A 96 4.83 37.93 0.79
N ILE A 97 5.94 38.64 0.69
CA ILE A 97 7.04 38.33 -0.22
C ILE A 97 8.28 37.98 0.62
N PRO A 98 8.64 36.69 0.79
CA PRO A 98 9.80 36.29 1.58
C PRO A 98 11.12 36.69 0.89
N PRO A 99 12.18 36.96 1.67
CA PRO A 99 13.50 37.21 1.10
C PRO A 99 14.03 35.97 0.35
N PRO A 100 14.92 36.13 -0.66
CA PRO A 100 15.36 35.03 -1.53
C PRO A 100 15.82 33.77 -0.81
N HIS A 101 16.57 33.92 0.29
CA HIS A 101 17.12 32.82 1.07
C HIS A 101 16.09 32.04 1.89
N LEU A 102 14.86 32.57 2.06
CA LEU A 102 13.76 31.90 2.76
C LEU A 102 12.68 31.37 1.81
N ARG A 103 12.80 31.56 0.50
CA ARG A 103 11.72 31.22 -0.45
C ARG A 103 11.33 29.73 -0.44
N LEU A 104 12.32 28.84 -0.34
CA LEU A 104 12.05 27.40 -0.24
C LEU A 104 11.35 27.06 1.08
N GLU A 105 11.84 27.59 2.20
CA GLU A 105 11.22 27.41 3.52
C GLU A 105 9.80 27.97 3.56
N PHE A 106 9.56 29.09 2.88
CA PHE A 106 8.25 29.69 2.78
C PHE A 106 7.24 28.80 2.02
N CYS A 107 7.69 28.08 0.98
CA CYS A 107 6.84 27.06 0.34
C CYS A 107 6.47 25.94 1.33
N ASN A 108 7.37 25.57 2.25
CA ASN A 108 7.07 24.60 3.31
C ASN A 108 6.08 25.16 4.33
N VAL A 109 6.14 26.45 4.66
CA VAL A 109 5.11 27.12 5.49
C VAL A 109 3.74 27.06 4.84
N ILE A 110 3.64 27.42 3.55
CA ILE A 110 2.38 27.35 2.80
C ILE A 110 1.86 25.91 2.81
N SER A 111 2.74 24.93 2.52
CA SER A 111 2.36 23.53 2.55
C SER A 111 1.80 23.11 3.90
N LEU A 112 2.50 23.43 4.99
CA LEU A 112 2.11 23.07 6.35
C LEU A 112 0.75 23.66 6.72
N VAL A 113 0.56 24.97 6.51
CA VAL A 113 -0.66 25.69 6.89
C VAL A 113 -1.86 25.19 6.09
N PHE A 114 -1.72 24.99 4.79
CA PHE A 114 -2.83 24.54 3.94
C PHE A 114 -3.17 23.06 4.15
N THR A 115 -2.19 22.20 4.43
CA THR A 115 -2.47 20.80 4.83
C THR A 115 -3.20 20.76 6.18
N TYR A 116 -2.76 21.54 7.17
CA TYR A 116 -3.43 21.62 8.47
C TYR A 116 -4.84 22.22 8.36
N THR A 117 -5.03 23.21 7.48
CA THR A 117 -6.35 23.81 7.21
C THR A 117 -7.34 22.74 6.72
N GLU A 118 -6.97 21.92 5.74
CA GLU A 118 -7.85 20.85 5.27
C GLU A 118 -8.12 19.79 6.33
N LEU A 119 -7.15 19.48 7.19
CA LEU A 119 -7.36 18.55 8.30
C LEU A 119 -8.37 19.11 9.32
N LEU A 120 -8.30 20.40 9.60
CA LEU A 120 -9.26 21.10 10.46
C LEU A 120 -10.66 21.14 9.83
N GLU A 121 -10.75 21.39 8.52
CA GLU A 121 -12.01 21.34 7.78
C GLU A 121 -12.60 19.92 7.75
N TYR A 122 -11.77 18.89 7.58
CA TYR A 122 -12.18 17.49 7.65
C TYR A 122 -12.76 17.15 9.03
N ALA A 123 -12.05 17.50 10.11
CA ALA A 123 -12.51 17.32 11.48
C ALA A 123 -13.86 18.02 11.74
N PHE A 124 -13.98 19.28 11.29
CA PHE A 124 -15.22 20.03 11.36
C PHE A 124 -16.37 19.34 10.60
N LYS A 125 -16.10 18.88 9.36
CA LYS A 125 -17.12 18.25 8.51
C LYS A 125 -17.61 16.92 9.06
N ILE A 126 -16.73 16.14 9.70
CA ILE A 126 -17.11 14.93 10.42
C ILE A 126 -18.10 15.28 11.53
N MET A 127 -17.79 16.28 12.36
CA MET A 127 -18.67 16.69 13.46
C MET A 127 -20.04 17.15 12.96
N GLU A 128 -20.08 17.98 11.92
CA GLU A 128 -21.34 18.43 11.31
C GLU A 128 -22.16 17.27 10.76
N THR A 129 -21.52 16.38 10.00
CA THR A 129 -22.26 15.33 9.28
C THR A 129 -22.74 14.24 10.22
N ASN A 130 -21.89 13.83 11.17
CA ASN A 130 -22.17 12.73 12.09
C ASN A 130 -22.97 13.20 13.31
N LYS A 131 -23.09 14.52 13.53
CA LYS A 131 -23.73 15.15 14.70
C LYS A 131 -23.17 14.63 16.04
N GLU A 132 -21.87 14.37 16.07
CA GLU A 132 -21.14 13.91 17.25
C GLU A 132 -19.97 14.87 17.55
N TRP A 133 -19.57 14.95 18.82
CA TRP A 133 -18.43 15.77 19.21
C TRP A 133 -17.13 14.94 19.17
N LEU A 134 -16.06 15.53 18.62
CA LEU A 134 -14.71 14.96 18.78
C LEU A 134 -14.31 14.97 20.25
N PRO A 135 -13.48 14.03 20.73
CA PRO A 135 -13.03 14.01 22.11
C PRO A 135 -12.28 15.30 22.46
N ASP A 136 -12.45 15.82 23.68
CA ASP A 136 -11.81 17.08 24.13
C ASP A 136 -10.29 17.06 23.91
N LYS A 137 -9.64 15.89 24.03
CA LYS A 137 -8.21 15.72 23.76
C LYS A 137 -7.84 16.05 22.31
N VAL A 138 -8.62 15.56 21.34
CA VAL A 138 -8.40 15.79 19.90
C VAL A 138 -8.64 17.27 19.58
N ILE A 139 -9.71 17.85 20.15
CA ILE A 139 -9.99 19.28 20.04
C ILE A 139 -8.83 20.10 20.60
N ASP A 140 -8.37 19.79 21.81
CA ASP A 140 -7.28 20.50 22.46
C ASP A 140 -5.98 20.40 21.65
N GLN A 141 -5.70 19.26 21.01
CA GLN A 141 -4.54 19.14 20.11
C GLN A 141 -4.66 20.01 18.87
N LEU A 142 -5.82 20.00 18.22
CA LEU A 142 -6.10 20.91 17.10
C LEU A 142 -5.85 22.36 17.55
N LEU A 143 -6.43 22.79 18.67
CA LEU A 143 -6.28 24.16 19.17
C LEU A 143 -4.83 24.51 19.54
N ARG A 144 -4.09 23.58 20.18
CA ARG A 144 -2.70 23.80 20.59
C ARG A 144 -1.75 23.99 19.42
N PHE A 145 -2.12 23.49 18.24
CA PHE A 145 -1.28 23.64 17.05
C PHE A 145 -1.52 24.97 16.31
N VAL A 146 -2.63 25.66 16.54
CA VAL A 146 -2.92 26.96 15.93
C VAL A 146 -1.84 28.02 16.23
N PRO A 147 -1.39 28.24 17.49
CA PRO A 147 -0.31 29.18 17.78
C PRO A 147 1.00 28.84 17.04
N ARG A 148 1.26 27.55 16.80
CA ARG A 148 2.43 27.12 16.04
C ARG A 148 2.31 27.50 14.56
N MET A 149 1.11 27.42 13.97
CA MET A 149 0.86 27.90 12.60
C MET A 149 1.10 29.41 12.49
N GLU A 150 0.63 30.20 13.47
CA GLU A 150 0.88 31.64 13.53
C GLU A 150 2.38 31.96 13.63
N GLU A 151 3.11 31.20 14.47
CA GLU A 151 4.56 31.34 14.63
C GLU A 151 5.31 31.01 13.33
N CYS A 152 5.04 29.86 12.70
CA CYS A 152 5.64 29.48 11.42
C CYS A 152 5.35 30.53 10.34
N ALA A 153 4.13 31.09 10.31
CA ALA A 153 3.75 32.13 9.37
C ALA A 153 4.41 33.48 9.63
N ARG A 154 4.72 33.79 10.89
CA ARG A 154 5.48 34.98 11.30
C ARG A 154 6.96 34.83 10.95
N GLU A 155 7.55 33.67 11.23
CA GLU A 155 8.97 33.38 11.04
C GLU A 155 9.34 33.01 9.60
N LEU A 156 8.34 32.68 8.77
CA LEU A 156 8.49 32.23 7.39
C LEU A 156 9.33 30.96 7.26
N LYS A 157 9.28 30.11 8.30
CA LYS A 157 10.04 28.87 8.42
C LYS A 157 9.20 27.81 9.10
N THR A 158 9.50 26.56 8.78
CA THR A 158 8.94 25.38 9.46
C THR A 158 10.05 24.42 9.80
N GLU A 159 9.76 23.51 10.71
CA GLU A 159 10.62 22.39 11.06
C GLU A 159 9.89 21.07 10.78
N LEU A 160 10.65 19.99 10.61
CA LEU A 160 10.08 18.66 10.37
C LEU A 160 9.16 18.17 11.49
N ARG A 161 9.40 18.60 12.73
CA ARG A 161 8.51 18.32 13.86
C ARG A 161 7.10 18.86 13.62
N ASP A 162 6.95 19.94 12.86
CA ASP A 162 5.65 20.54 12.57
C ASP A 162 4.84 19.65 11.62
N PHE A 163 5.49 19.08 10.59
CA PHE A 163 4.87 18.10 9.71
C PHE A 163 4.55 16.79 10.44
N SER A 164 5.45 16.33 11.32
CA SER A 164 5.20 15.19 12.21
C SER A 164 3.96 15.39 13.09
N GLN A 165 3.76 16.60 13.63
CA GLN A 165 2.59 16.91 14.45
C GLN A 165 1.27 16.82 13.66
N ILE A 166 1.27 17.15 12.37
CA ILE A 166 0.11 16.95 11.49
C ILE A 166 -0.25 15.47 11.41
N LEU A 167 0.73 14.57 11.25
CA LEU A 167 0.48 13.12 11.20
C LEU A 167 -0.14 12.61 12.51
N ILE A 168 0.36 13.09 13.66
CA ILE A 168 -0.19 12.75 14.99
C ILE A 168 -1.65 13.20 15.11
N ILE A 169 -1.94 14.47 14.78
CA ILE A 169 -3.32 15.01 14.84
C ILE A 169 -4.24 14.23 13.89
N ARG A 170 -3.75 13.91 12.69
CA ARG A 170 -4.48 13.15 11.67
C ARG A 170 -4.83 11.75 12.18
N ASP A 171 -3.87 11.05 12.80
CA ASP A 171 -4.09 9.72 13.38
C ASP A 171 -5.16 9.74 14.48
N GLU A 172 -5.17 10.75 15.35
CA GLU A 172 -6.21 10.87 16.39
C GLU A 172 -7.62 11.13 15.83
N ILE A 173 -7.73 11.95 14.78
CA ILE A 173 -9.01 12.20 14.10
C ILE A 173 -9.52 10.91 13.43
N ILE A 174 -8.62 10.16 12.78
CA ILE A 174 -8.90 8.88 12.13
C ILE A 174 -9.37 7.84 13.14
N GLU A 175 -8.63 7.65 14.24
CA GLU A 175 -8.97 6.68 15.28
C GLU A 175 -10.38 6.92 15.82
N TYR A 176 -10.72 8.18 16.09
CA TYR A 176 -12.07 8.53 16.51
C TYR A 176 -13.12 8.24 15.43
N THR A 177 -12.86 8.63 14.19
CA THR A 177 -13.79 8.50 13.07
C THR A 177 -14.08 7.03 12.78
N THR A 178 -13.03 6.21 12.75
CA THR A 178 -13.10 4.75 12.68
C THR A 178 -13.94 4.20 13.82
N GLY A 179 -13.64 4.57 15.07
CA GLY A 179 -14.38 4.10 16.24
C GLY A 179 -15.87 4.50 16.22
N TYR A 180 -16.21 5.67 15.68
CA TYR A 180 -17.60 6.09 15.48
C TYR A 180 -18.33 5.19 14.48
N TYR A 181 -17.77 4.98 13.29
CA TYR A 181 -18.42 4.14 12.27
C TYR A 181 -18.51 2.68 12.71
N MET A 182 -17.50 2.15 13.41
CA MET A 182 -17.57 0.80 13.99
C MET A 182 -18.72 0.65 15.01
N ARG A 183 -18.98 1.67 15.84
CA ARG A 183 -20.14 1.67 16.76
C ARG A 183 -21.47 1.67 16.01
N LEU A 184 -21.58 2.44 14.92
CA LEU A 184 -22.79 2.45 14.08
C LEU A 184 -23.05 1.07 13.45
N ALA A 185 -21.99 0.36 13.08
CA ALA A 185 -22.08 -1.02 12.60
C ALA A 185 -22.43 -2.05 13.71
N GLY A 186 -22.76 -1.60 14.92
CA GLY A 186 -23.19 -2.47 16.02
C GLY A 186 -22.05 -3.25 16.68
N LYS A 187 -20.79 -2.86 16.47
CA LYS A 187 -19.64 -3.51 17.09
C LYS A 187 -19.41 -3.01 18.50
N ASP A 188 -19.12 -3.96 19.41
CA ASP A 188 -18.66 -3.63 20.75
C ASP A 188 -17.20 -3.16 20.70
N THR A 189 -17.00 -1.86 20.86
CA THR A 189 -15.67 -1.23 20.93
C THR A 189 -14.78 -1.81 22.04
N SER A 190 -15.35 -2.48 23.05
CA SER A 190 -14.58 -3.16 24.10
C SER A 190 -13.86 -4.41 23.59
N GLN A 191 -14.35 -5.06 22.53
CA GLN A 191 -13.71 -6.22 21.91
C GLN A 191 -12.52 -5.82 21.04
N LEU A 192 -12.57 -4.65 20.40
CA LEU A 192 -11.47 -4.07 19.63
C LEU A 192 -10.27 -3.73 20.52
N LYS A 193 -10.51 -3.04 21.65
CA LYS A 193 -9.46 -2.76 22.64
C LYS A 193 -8.84 -4.03 23.21
N LYS A 194 -9.64 -5.06 23.48
CA LYS A 194 -9.14 -6.37 23.91
C LYS A 194 -8.34 -7.09 22.83
N SER A 195 -8.69 -6.92 21.56
CA SER A 195 -7.94 -7.49 20.43
C SER A 195 -6.58 -6.81 20.26
N GLU A 196 -6.53 -5.49 20.38
CA GLU A 196 -5.29 -4.70 20.38
C GLU A 196 -4.40 -5.02 21.60
N GLU A 197 -4.98 -5.06 22.80
CA GLU A 197 -4.28 -5.43 24.04
C GLU A 197 -3.79 -6.89 24.03
N ALA A 198 -4.46 -7.78 23.27
CA ALA A 198 -4.05 -9.17 23.09
C ALA A 198 -3.06 -9.38 21.93
N GLY A 199 -2.69 -8.34 21.18
CA GLY A 199 -1.79 -8.44 20.02
C GLY A 199 -2.38 -9.21 18.84
N ILE A 200 -3.70 -9.31 18.74
CA ILE A 200 -4.43 -10.05 17.70
C ILE A 200 -4.73 -9.14 16.48
N GLY A 201 -4.42 -7.84 16.58
CA GLY A 201 -4.62 -6.87 15.51
C GLY A 201 -3.62 -7.04 14.36
N CYS A 202 -4.10 -6.87 13.14
CA CYS A 202 -3.27 -6.92 11.95
C CYS A 202 -2.64 -5.57 11.65
N ASP A 203 -1.32 -5.61 11.52
CA ASP A 203 -0.51 -4.45 11.21
C ASP A 203 -0.87 -3.85 9.84
N ARG A 204 -0.77 -2.52 9.74
CA ARG A 204 -1.09 -1.76 8.51
C ARG A 204 0.13 -1.05 7.94
N TYR A 205 0.44 -1.36 6.69
CA TYR A 205 1.54 -0.76 5.93
C TYR A 205 1.15 0.62 5.39
N SER A 206 1.82 1.66 5.92
CA SER A 206 1.51 3.08 5.66
C SER A 206 2.76 3.87 5.22
N PRO A 207 3.31 3.59 4.02
CA PRO A 207 4.55 4.24 3.57
C PRO A 207 4.37 5.73 3.24
N TYR A 208 3.15 6.14 2.86
CA TYR A 208 2.90 7.50 2.35
C TYR A 208 3.16 8.59 3.37
N ASP A 209 2.93 8.32 4.65
CA ASP A 209 3.20 9.25 5.76
C ASP A 209 4.66 9.73 5.72
N TYR A 210 5.57 8.77 5.54
CA TYR A 210 7.01 9.00 5.56
C TYR A 210 7.53 9.49 4.22
N GLU A 211 6.92 9.10 3.11
CA GLU A 211 7.22 9.70 1.81
C GLU A 211 6.85 11.17 1.75
N TRP A 212 5.73 11.56 2.38
CA TRP A 212 5.31 12.95 2.49
C TRP A 212 6.23 13.73 3.43
N LEU A 213 6.56 13.17 4.61
CA LEU A 213 7.52 13.74 5.55
C LEU A 213 8.92 13.90 4.91
N CYS A 214 9.33 12.92 4.09
CA CYS A 214 10.55 12.90 3.29
C CYS A 214 10.34 13.47 1.88
N GLY A 215 9.30 14.26 1.63
CA GLY A 215 8.92 14.67 0.26
C GLY A 215 8.64 16.15 0.11
N SER A 216 8.21 16.80 1.20
CA SER A 216 7.90 18.23 1.28
C SER A 216 9.17 19.07 1.11
N VAL A 217 9.43 19.51 -0.15
CA VAL A 217 10.53 20.41 -0.58
C VAL A 217 11.73 20.38 0.39
N ILE A 218 12.33 19.20 0.54
CA ILE A 218 13.22 18.93 1.68
C ILE A 218 14.48 19.79 1.60
N SER A 219 14.76 20.45 2.72
CA SER A 219 15.98 21.18 3.02
C SER A 219 16.42 20.83 4.45
N GLY A 220 17.65 21.19 4.83
CA GLY A 220 18.13 21.04 6.20
C GLY A 220 19.06 19.83 6.45
N PRO A 221 19.47 19.62 7.72
CA PRO A 221 20.58 18.74 8.08
C PRO A 221 20.31 17.24 7.82
N ASN A 222 19.04 16.82 7.85
CA ASN A 222 18.65 15.41 7.69
C ASN A 222 18.26 15.05 6.24
N HIS A 223 18.42 15.98 5.30
CA HIS A 223 17.99 15.80 3.92
C HIS A 223 18.53 14.52 3.28
N LEU A 224 19.82 14.22 3.50
CA LEU A 224 20.44 13.01 2.94
C LEU A 224 19.77 11.74 3.49
N THR A 225 19.62 11.64 4.82
CA THR A 225 19.01 10.49 5.50
C THR A 225 17.61 10.20 4.97
N TYR A 226 16.78 11.23 4.80
CA TYR A 226 15.43 11.06 4.27
C TYR A 226 15.40 10.67 2.80
N VAL A 227 16.31 11.21 1.98
CA VAL A 227 16.38 10.80 0.58
C VAL A 227 16.84 9.35 0.48
N LYS A 228 17.75 8.87 1.35
CA LYS A 228 18.12 7.45 1.42
C LYS A 228 16.89 6.57 1.71
N TYR A 229 16.11 6.91 2.74
CA TYR A 229 14.85 6.22 3.03
C TYR A 229 13.91 6.20 1.82
N LEU A 230 13.65 7.38 1.24
CA LEU A 230 12.76 7.54 0.10
C LEU A 230 13.23 6.70 -1.09
N CYS A 231 14.53 6.63 -1.35
CA CYS A 231 15.12 5.81 -2.41
C CYS A 231 14.81 4.32 -2.21
N VAL A 232 15.04 3.79 -1.01
CA VAL A 232 14.79 2.37 -0.73
C VAL A 232 13.30 2.06 -0.86
N SER A 233 12.47 2.84 -0.17
CA SER A 233 11.02 2.60 -0.11
C SER A 233 10.35 2.70 -1.48
N ARG A 234 10.67 3.74 -2.26
CA ARG A 234 10.11 3.91 -3.61
C ARG A 234 10.51 2.81 -4.58
N MET A 235 11.76 2.37 -4.52
CA MET A 235 12.22 1.29 -5.38
C MET A 235 11.53 -0.02 -5.03
N ALA A 236 11.35 -0.32 -3.75
CA ALA A 236 10.62 -1.52 -3.33
C ALA A 236 9.16 -1.50 -3.83
N GLN A 237 8.44 -0.39 -3.64
CA GLN A 237 7.04 -0.30 -4.07
C GLN A 237 6.86 -0.44 -5.59
N LEU A 238 7.75 0.15 -6.40
CA LEU A 238 7.69 -0.02 -7.86
C LEU A 238 8.03 -1.45 -8.27
N ASN A 239 8.98 -2.09 -7.59
CA ASN A 239 9.29 -3.50 -7.81
C ASN A 239 8.11 -4.41 -7.41
N HIS A 240 7.37 -4.11 -6.34
CA HIS A 240 6.12 -4.83 -6.02
C HIS A 240 5.13 -4.74 -7.18
N CYS A 241 4.92 -3.54 -7.74
CA CYS A 241 4.04 -3.36 -8.90
C CYS A 241 4.52 -4.16 -10.13
N LYS A 242 5.83 -4.19 -10.39
CA LYS A 242 6.37 -5.02 -11.49
C LYS A 242 6.16 -6.52 -11.23
N LEU A 243 6.43 -7.00 -10.02
CA LEU A 243 6.23 -8.40 -9.65
C LEU A 243 4.76 -8.83 -9.74
N ARG A 244 3.82 -7.96 -9.35
CA ARG A 244 2.38 -8.20 -9.55
C ARG A 244 2.04 -8.41 -11.02
N ASN A 245 2.57 -7.58 -11.92
CA ASN A 245 2.40 -7.78 -13.36
C ASN A 245 3.04 -9.08 -13.86
N ASP A 246 4.20 -9.44 -13.31
CA ASP A 246 4.90 -10.68 -13.67
C ASP A 246 4.15 -11.93 -13.21
N ILE A 247 3.51 -11.88 -12.04
CA ILE A 247 2.62 -12.95 -11.55
C ILE A 247 1.41 -13.11 -12.49
N ILE A 248 0.76 -12.00 -12.88
CA ILE A 248 -0.37 -12.04 -13.82
C ILE A 248 0.09 -12.60 -15.17
N ALA A 249 1.24 -12.16 -15.69
CA ALA A 249 1.81 -12.68 -16.93
C ALA A 249 2.12 -14.19 -16.83
N ALA A 250 2.72 -14.63 -15.72
CA ALA A 250 3.04 -16.04 -15.49
C ALA A 250 1.79 -16.93 -15.47
N LYS A 251 0.68 -16.45 -14.90
CA LYS A 251 -0.63 -17.15 -14.94
C LYS A 251 -1.11 -17.39 -16.39
N LEU A 252 -0.73 -16.51 -17.31
CA LEU A 252 -1.04 -16.62 -18.75
C LEU A 252 -0.01 -17.45 -19.52
N GLY A 253 1.06 -17.91 -18.86
CA GLY A 253 2.19 -18.59 -19.50
C GLY A 253 3.10 -17.63 -20.27
N GLU A 254 3.13 -16.36 -19.87
CA GLU A 254 3.85 -15.29 -20.53
C GLU A 254 4.95 -14.75 -19.61
N GLU A 255 6.04 -14.29 -20.20
CA GLU A 255 7.04 -13.45 -19.54
C GLU A 255 7.08 -12.13 -20.31
N ILE A 256 6.81 -11.02 -19.62
CA ILE A 256 6.81 -9.71 -20.25
C ILE A 256 8.15 -9.04 -19.99
N ASP A 257 8.97 -9.06 -21.04
CA ASP A 257 10.24 -8.38 -21.09
C ASP A 257 10.11 -7.08 -21.89
N TYR A 258 10.97 -6.11 -21.59
CA TYR A 258 11.06 -4.85 -22.33
C TYR A 258 12.53 -4.59 -22.61
N LEU A 259 13.00 -5.04 -23.78
CA LEU A 259 14.42 -5.10 -24.11
C LEU A 259 15.13 -3.73 -24.11
N PRO A 260 14.46 -2.61 -24.48
CA PRO A 260 15.04 -1.27 -24.35
C PRO A 260 15.31 -0.81 -22.91
N HIS A 261 14.76 -1.49 -21.90
CA HIS A 261 14.91 -1.07 -20.51
C HIS A 261 16.27 -1.45 -19.95
N ILE A 262 17.05 -0.43 -19.59
CA ILE A 262 18.35 -0.59 -18.91
C ILE A 262 18.26 0.00 -17.53
N SER A 263 18.24 -0.88 -16.53
CA SER A 263 18.33 -0.48 -15.14
C SER A 263 19.71 0.06 -14.83
N VAL A 264 19.78 1.28 -14.30
CA VAL A 264 21.01 1.87 -13.75
C VAL A 264 20.97 1.73 -12.22
N PRO A 265 22.00 1.16 -11.57
CA PRO A 265 22.06 1.07 -10.11
C PRO A 265 22.03 2.46 -9.45
N LEU A 266 21.41 2.54 -8.27
CA LEU A 266 21.65 3.70 -7.41
C LEU A 266 23.11 3.63 -6.90
N PRO A 267 23.76 4.79 -6.64
CA PRO A 267 25.11 4.80 -6.08
C PRO A 267 25.21 4.02 -4.77
N LYS A 268 26.39 3.47 -4.47
CA LYS A 268 26.61 2.77 -3.20
C LYS A 268 26.58 3.75 -2.03
N ASP A 269 26.16 3.28 -0.86
CA ASP A 269 25.99 4.11 0.34
C ASP A 269 27.26 4.92 0.71
N GLU A 270 28.43 4.32 0.51
CA GLU A 270 29.75 4.92 0.77
C GLU A 270 30.10 6.10 -0.14
N ASP A 271 29.55 6.14 -1.37
CA ASP A 271 29.84 7.17 -2.38
C ASP A 271 28.89 8.38 -2.28
N VAL A 272 27.96 8.35 -1.33
CA VAL A 272 26.86 9.31 -1.27
C VAL A 272 27.02 10.29 -0.13
N HIS A 273 27.26 11.55 -0.48
CA HIS A 273 27.40 12.66 0.47
C HIS A 273 26.36 13.78 0.29
N ASN A 274 25.46 13.67 -0.69
CA ASN A 274 24.52 14.73 -1.04
C ASN A 274 23.13 14.19 -1.41
N GLY A 275 22.10 14.56 -0.64
CA GLY A 275 20.72 14.15 -0.92
C GLY A 275 20.16 14.67 -2.25
N LYS A 276 20.63 15.82 -2.77
CA LYS A 276 20.16 16.36 -4.06
C LYS A 276 20.55 15.45 -5.23
N VAL A 277 21.74 14.88 -5.15
CA VAL A 277 22.27 13.91 -6.10
C VAL A 277 21.38 12.67 -6.04
N LEU A 278 21.25 12.01 -4.88
CA LEU A 278 20.38 10.84 -4.75
C LEU A 278 18.96 11.05 -5.29
N LEU A 279 18.36 12.20 -5.04
CA LEU A 279 17.02 12.53 -5.49
C LEU A 279 16.89 12.58 -7.02
N LYS A 280 17.92 13.11 -7.71
CA LYS A 280 18.02 13.04 -9.17
C LYS A 280 18.13 11.57 -9.62
N GLY A 281 18.99 10.78 -8.99
CA GLY A 281 19.13 9.33 -9.24
C GLY A 281 17.81 8.57 -9.10
N LEU A 282 17.08 8.85 -8.01
CA LEU A 282 15.74 8.32 -7.76
C LEU A 282 14.78 8.65 -8.91
N MET A 283 14.71 9.92 -9.31
CA MET A 283 13.82 10.36 -10.40
C MET A 283 14.10 9.62 -11.72
N HIS A 284 15.38 9.45 -12.08
CA HIS A 284 15.74 8.71 -13.30
C HIS A 284 15.28 7.25 -13.22
N ARG A 285 15.56 6.58 -12.10
CA ARG A 285 15.20 5.17 -11.90
C ARG A 285 13.69 4.96 -11.83
N GLU A 286 12.96 5.86 -11.18
CA GLU A 286 11.50 5.88 -11.18
C GLU A 286 10.96 5.96 -12.62
N ILE A 287 11.44 6.90 -13.44
CA ILE A 287 10.98 7.06 -14.83
C ILE A 287 11.24 5.77 -15.63
N SER A 288 12.42 5.18 -15.50
CA SER A 288 12.78 3.95 -16.19
C SER A 288 11.84 2.80 -15.80
N LEU A 289 11.67 2.57 -14.50
CA LEU A 289 10.89 1.45 -13.98
C LEU A 289 9.38 1.64 -14.26
N MET A 290 8.89 2.88 -14.20
CA MET A 290 7.53 3.23 -14.60
C MET A 290 7.26 2.89 -16.07
N LYS A 291 8.19 3.20 -16.98
CA LYS A 291 8.05 2.82 -18.41
C LYS A 291 7.94 1.32 -18.58
N LEU A 292 8.75 0.54 -17.86
CA LEU A 292 8.68 -0.92 -17.85
C LEU A 292 7.33 -1.43 -17.37
N ILE A 293 6.84 -0.93 -16.22
CA ILE A 293 5.55 -1.34 -15.66
C ILE A 293 4.39 -0.95 -16.58
N SER A 294 4.42 0.25 -17.17
CA SER A 294 3.43 0.69 -18.15
C SER A 294 3.43 -0.17 -19.41
N HIS A 295 4.60 -0.57 -19.91
CA HIS A 295 4.70 -1.50 -21.03
C HIS A 295 4.05 -2.85 -20.69
N SER A 296 4.34 -3.42 -19.52
CA SER A 296 3.70 -4.65 -19.04
C SER A 296 2.19 -4.50 -18.91
N ASN A 297 1.70 -3.40 -18.34
CA ASN A 297 0.27 -3.13 -18.23
C ASN A 297 -0.44 -3.08 -19.58
N ASN A 298 0.17 -2.43 -20.59
CA ASN A 298 -0.42 -2.31 -21.92
C ASN A 298 -0.53 -3.67 -22.62
N ILE A 299 0.51 -4.52 -22.49
CA ILE A 299 0.48 -5.88 -23.03
C ILE A 299 -0.59 -6.72 -22.34
N LEU A 300 -0.64 -6.67 -21.01
CA LEU A 300 -1.64 -7.41 -20.23
C LEU A 300 -3.05 -6.94 -20.56
N GLU A 301 -3.31 -5.64 -20.60
CA GLU A 301 -4.61 -5.07 -20.94
C GLU A 301 -5.08 -5.49 -22.35
N GLY A 302 -4.16 -5.54 -23.31
CA GLY A 302 -4.46 -6.08 -24.65
C GLY A 302 -4.86 -7.56 -24.66
N LYS A 303 -4.44 -8.35 -23.65
CA LYS A 303 -4.72 -9.79 -23.55
C LYS A 303 -5.94 -10.11 -22.67
N ILE A 304 -6.04 -9.52 -21.48
CA ILE A 304 -7.05 -9.88 -20.47
C ILE A 304 -8.04 -8.74 -20.17
N GLY A 305 -7.92 -7.58 -20.81
CA GLY A 305 -8.87 -6.48 -20.67
C GLY A 305 -8.96 -5.94 -19.24
N LYS A 306 -10.16 -6.02 -18.65
CA LYS A 306 -10.47 -5.48 -17.31
C LYS A 306 -10.46 -6.54 -16.21
N ASP A 307 -9.52 -7.47 -16.28
CA ASP A 307 -9.31 -8.47 -15.24
C ASP A 307 -9.10 -7.80 -13.86
N PRO A 308 -9.74 -8.29 -12.78
CA PRO A 308 -9.64 -7.68 -11.45
C PRO A 308 -8.21 -7.51 -10.92
N ASP A 309 -7.34 -8.50 -11.13
CA ASP A 309 -5.95 -8.47 -10.65
C ASP A 309 -5.17 -7.34 -11.34
N LEU A 310 -5.40 -7.18 -12.66
CA LEU A 310 -4.81 -6.11 -13.44
C LEU A 310 -5.37 -4.74 -13.07
N VAL A 311 -6.68 -4.63 -12.83
CA VAL A 311 -7.31 -3.38 -12.37
C VAL A 311 -6.71 -2.94 -11.04
N PHE A 312 -6.58 -3.86 -10.09
CA PHE A 312 -5.94 -3.59 -8.79
C PHE A 312 -4.49 -3.13 -8.95
N ALA A 313 -3.67 -3.85 -9.72
CA ALA A 313 -2.27 -3.49 -9.96
C ALA A 313 -2.14 -2.09 -10.61
N LYS A 314 -3.02 -1.78 -11.57
CA LYS A 314 -3.09 -0.45 -12.21
C LYS A 314 -3.49 0.63 -11.21
N ASP A 315 -4.52 0.42 -10.40
CA ASP A 315 -5.02 1.45 -9.47
C ASP A 315 -3.99 1.79 -8.39
N ILE A 316 -3.24 0.80 -7.86
CA ILE A 316 -2.10 1.06 -6.98
C ILE A 316 -1.05 1.92 -7.68
N LEU A 317 -0.63 1.53 -8.88
CA LEU A 317 0.39 2.25 -9.64
C LEU A 317 -0.02 3.70 -9.93
N ASN A 318 -1.27 3.91 -10.33
CA ASN A 318 -1.81 5.23 -10.64
C ASN A 318 -1.77 6.15 -9.41
N MET A 319 -2.22 5.66 -8.24
CA MET A 319 -2.15 6.44 -7.01
C MET A 319 -0.70 6.72 -6.59
N MET A 320 0.20 5.73 -6.67
CA MET A 320 1.62 5.95 -6.39
C MET A 320 2.24 7.01 -7.30
N THR A 321 1.93 6.96 -8.59
CA THR A 321 2.44 7.91 -9.59
C THR A 321 1.95 9.32 -9.29
N LEU A 322 0.65 9.49 -9.03
CA LEU A 322 0.07 10.79 -8.73
C LEU A 322 0.68 11.44 -7.48
N ARG A 323 0.95 10.65 -6.43
CA ARG A 323 1.66 11.12 -5.23
C ARG A 323 3.05 11.70 -5.59
N SER A 324 3.81 10.97 -6.42
CA SER A 324 5.14 11.40 -6.87
C SER A 324 5.05 12.67 -7.73
N ASP A 325 4.07 12.74 -8.62
CA ASP A 325 3.86 13.88 -9.52
C ASP A 325 3.47 15.15 -8.76
N ILE A 326 2.64 15.04 -7.71
CA ILE A 326 2.30 16.15 -6.82
C ILE A 326 3.58 16.72 -6.17
N MET A 327 4.41 15.86 -5.59
CA MET A 327 5.67 16.28 -4.95
C MET A 327 6.65 16.91 -5.96
N LYS A 328 6.79 16.31 -7.14
CA LYS A 328 7.61 16.85 -8.25
C LYS A 328 7.12 18.23 -8.67
N LYS A 329 5.80 18.40 -8.82
CA LYS A 329 5.18 19.68 -9.20
C LYS A 329 5.40 20.75 -8.13
N LYS A 330 5.20 20.43 -6.85
CA LYS A 330 5.50 21.36 -5.73
C LYS A 330 6.97 21.77 -5.73
N ARG A 331 7.89 20.82 -5.89
CA ARG A 331 9.34 21.10 -5.94
C ARG A 331 9.71 21.97 -7.14
N ASN A 332 9.15 21.71 -8.31
CA ASN A 332 9.37 22.51 -9.52
C ASN A 332 8.88 23.94 -9.33
N VAL A 333 7.68 24.12 -8.75
CA VAL A 333 7.13 25.43 -8.40
C VAL A 333 8.02 26.17 -7.39
N ALA A 334 8.49 25.49 -6.35
CA ALA A 334 9.40 26.07 -5.36
C ALA A 334 10.75 26.49 -5.98
N ASN A 335 11.30 25.68 -6.89
CA ASN A 335 12.51 26.00 -7.65
C ASN A 335 12.30 27.20 -8.59
N CYS A 336 11.15 27.28 -9.26
CA CYS A 336 10.76 28.43 -10.07
C CYS A 336 10.63 29.68 -9.20
N PHE A 337 10.01 29.59 -8.02
CA PHE A 337 9.89 30.70 -7.09
C PHE A 337 11.24 31.20 -6.57
N LEU A 338 12.19 30.29 -6.30
CA LEU A 338 13.56 30.62 -5.93
C LEU A 338 14.27 31.45 -7.01
N ARG A 339 14.07 31.11 -8.29
CA ARG A 339 14.77 31.72 -9.45
C ARG A 339 13.99 32.83 -10.16
N GLY A 340 12.69 32.94 -9.89
CA GLY A 340 11.73 33.75 -10.65
C GLY A 340 11.69 35.23 -10.29
N SER A 341 11.06 36.02 -11.19
CA SER A 341 10.81 37.45 -11.01
C SER A 341 9.68 37.71 -10.01
N LEU A 342 9.92 38.65 -9.10
CA LEU A 342 9.14 38.94 -7.90
C LEU A 342 7.79 39.63 -8.13
N ALA A 343 7.42 39.98 -9.37
CA ALA A 343 6.27 40.84 -9.62
C ALA A 343 4.92 40.20 -9.24
N LYS A 344 4.80 38.86 -9.26
CA LYS A 344 3.57 38.13 -8.95
C LYS A 344 3.87 36.74 -8.36
N PRO A 345 4.12 36.62 -7.05
CA PRO A 345 4.42 35.32 -6.42
C PRO A 345 3.16 34.50 -6.10
N LEU A 346 1.98 35.14 -6.11
CA LEU A 346 0.71 34.53 -5.76
C LEU A 346 0.40 33.21 -6.50
N PRO A 347 0.66 33.07 -7.82
CA PRO A 347 0.46 31.80 -8.51
C PRO A 347 1.25 30.64 -7.93
N TYR A 348 2.50 30.87 -7.54
CA TYR A 348 3.32 29.85 -6.91
C TYR A 348 2.74 29.42 -5.56
N TYR A 349 2.25 30.38 -4.77
CA TYR A 349 1.64 30.10 -3.48
C TYR A 349 0.35 29.30 -3.62
N CYS A 350 -0.54 29.73 -4.52
CA CYS A 350 -1.81 29.05 -4.75
C CYS A 350 -1.61 27.63 -5.28
N ILE A 351 -0.62 27.38 -6.15
CA ILE A 351 -0.32 26.02 -6.60
C ILE A 351 0.15 25.14 -5.44
N ILE A 352 1.09 25.62 -4.61
CA ILE A 352 1.56 24.88 -3.44
C ILE A 352 0.40 24.62 -2.47
N ALA A 353 -0.42 25.63 -2.21
CA ALA A 353 -1.60 25.54 -1.36
C ALA A 353 -2.59 24.48 -1.85
N THR A 354 -3.05 24.57 -3.11
CA THR A 354 -3.99 23.60 -3.71
C THR A 354 -3.45 22.17 -3.65
N LEU A 355 -2.18 21.96 -3.99
CA LEU A 355 -1.58 20.62 -3.93
C LEU A 355 -1.44 20.11 -2.48
N SER A 356 -1.20 20.99 -1.52
CA SER A 356 -1.09 20.63 -0.10
C SER A 356 -2.46 20.33 0.53
N MET A 357 -3.53 20.94 0.01
CA MET A 357 -4.90 20.55 0.33
C MET A 357 -5.20 19.13 -0.17
N VAL A 358 -4.77 18.80 -1.40
CA VAL A 358 -4.91 17.44 -1.95
C VAL A 358 -4.14 16.42 -1.10
N GLU A 359 -2.89 16.73 -0.72
CA GLU A 359 -2.06 15.87 0.13
C GLU A 359 -2.73 15.58 1.49
N ALA A 360 -3.46 16.53 2.08
CA ALA A 360 -4.17 16.31 3.35
C ALA A 360 -5.19 15.15 3.25
N HIS A 361 -6.00 15.13 2.19
CA HIS A 361 -6.95 14.04 1.95
C HIS A 361 -6.24 12.74 1.60
N LEU A 362 -5.13 12.79 0.85
CA LEU A 362 -4.32 11.59 0.55
C LEU A 362 -3.69 10.99 1.82
N LEU A 363 -3.25 11.83 2.77
CA LEU A 363 -2.76 11.37 4.07
C LEU A 363 -3.86 10.63 4.83
N ILE A 364 -5.09 11.13 4.82
CA ILE A 364 -6.22 10.44 5.46
C ILE A 364 -6.52 9.11 4.75
N LEU A 365 -6.70 9.15 3.42
CA LEU A 365 -7.05 7.98 2.62
C LEU A 365 -6.01 6.87 2.73
N HIS A 366 -4.73 7.18 2.66
CA HIS A 366 -3.68 6.15 2.65
C HIS A 366 -3.41 5.55 4.03
N LYS A 367 -3.86 6.22 5.09
CA LYS A 367 -3.81 5.68 6.44
C LYS A 367 -5.00 4.76 6.72
N GLU A 368 -6.19 5.22 6.37
CA GLU A 368 -7.43 4.45 6.56
C GLU A 368 -7.49 3.21 5.68
N LEU A 369 -7.10 3.34 4.41
CA LEU A 369 -7.04 2.26 3.43
C LEU A 369 -5.64 1.65 3.30
N ALA A 370 -4.79 1.81 4.33
CA ALA A 370 -3.49 1.15 4.36
C ALA A 370 -3.65 -0.37 4.20
N PHE A 371 -2.74 -0.99 3.43
CA PHE A 371 -2.77 -2.44 3.25
C PHE A 371 -2.44 -3.15 4.56
N PHE A 372 -3.11 -4.27 4.78
CA PHE A 372 -2.82 -5.16 5.90
C PHE A 372 -1.61 -6.02 5.55
N MET A 373 -0.85 -6.38 6.59
CA MET A 373 0.29 -7.28 6.50
C MET A 373 -0.06 -8.62 7.13
N ASP A 374 0.07 -9.69 6.35
CA ASP A 374 -0.05 -11.07 6.82
C ASP A 374 1.13 -11.91 6.31
N LYS A 375 1.52 -12.91 7.11
CA LYS A 375 2.67 -13.76 6.82
C LYS A 375 2.52 -14.58 5.54
N ASP A 376 1.31 -15.02 5.20
CA ASP A 376 1.05 -15.90 4.06
C ASP A 376 0.43 -15.11 2.88
N LEU A 377 -0.47 -14.18 3.19
CA LEU A 377 -1.12 -13.33 2.19
C LEU A 377 -0.27 -12.13 1.78
N GLY A 378 0.78 -11.78 2.51
CA GLY A 378 1.63 -10.62 2.23
C GLY A 378 0.91 -9.29 2.44
N MET A 379 1.20 -8.30 1.57
CA MET A 379 0.44 -7.05 1.50
C MET A 379 -0.91 -7.28 0.82
N PHE A 380 -2.00 -7.13 1.57
CA PHE A 380 -3.35 -7.32 1.05
C PHE A 380 -4.33 -6.21 1.47
N GLY A 381 -5.41 -6.07 0.71
CA GLY A 381 -6.49 -5.12 1.01
C GLY A 381 -7.17 -4.62 -0.26
N LYS A 382 -7.46 -3.32 -0.31
CA LYS A 382 -8.17 -2.71 -1.44
C LYS A 382 -7.49 -1.46 -1.94
N ALA A 383 -7.36 -1.34 -3.26
CA ALA A 383 -6.87 -0.12 -3.88
C ALA A 383 -7.90 1.01 -3.76
N ILE A 384 -7.42 2.25 -3.79
CA ILE A 384 -8.30 3.43 -3.84
C ILE A 384 -9.04 3.41 -5.18
N PRO A 385 -10.39 3.45 -5.19
CA PRO A 385 -11.15 3.35 -6.42
C PRO A 385 -10.81 4.42 -7.45
N ARG A 386 -10.88 4.03 -8.72
CA ARG A 386 -10.61 4.89 -9.87
C ARG A 386 -11.35 6.22 -9.84
N GLU A 387 -12.56 6.26 -9.30
CA GLU A 387 -13.35 7.49 -9.20
C GLU A 387 -12.72 8.55 -8.29
N VAL A 388 -12.13 8.12 -7.17
CA VAL A 388 -11.44 9.02 -6.24
C VAL A 388 -10.10 9.45 -6.83
N TYR A 389 -9.38 8.51 -7.47
CA TYR A 389 -8.18 8.83 -8.24
C TYR A 389 -8.45 9.89 -9.31
N ASN A 390 -9.50 9.71 -10.13
CA ASN A 390 -9.82 10.64 -11.21
C ASN A 390 -10.14 12.04 -10.67
N ALA A 391 -10.85 12.14 -9.54
CA ALA A 391 -11.14 13.44 -8.92
C ALA A 391 -9.88 14.14 -8.42
N CYS A 392 -8.98 13.41 -7.76
CA CYS A 392 -7.67 13.91 -7.35
C CYS A 392 -6.81 14.32 -8.56
N PHE A 393 -6.78 13.49 -9.61
CA PHE A 393 -6.01 13.73 -10.82
C PHE A 393 -6.49 14.99 -11.57
N GLU A 394 -7.79 15.24 -11.65
CA GLU A 394 -8.31 16.45 -12.30
C GLU A 394 -7.88 17.72 -11.54
N VAL A 395 -7.89 17.72 -10.19
CA VAL A 395 -7.30 18.82 -9.40
C VAL A 395 -5.83 19.01 -9.78
N PHE A 396 -5.03 17.94 -9.72
CA PHE A 396 -3.60 17.99 -10.06
C PHE A 396 -3.35 18.54 -11.47
N LYS A 397 -4.10 18.05 -12.46
CA LYS A 397 -3.99 18.41 -13.88
C LYS A 397 -4.25 19.89 -14.11
N TYR A 398 -5.31 20.44 -13.51
CA TYR A 398 -5.70 21.84 -13.73
C TYR A 398 -5.05 22.85 -12.79
N THR A 399 -4.38 22.40 -11.73
CA THR A 399 -3.59 23.28 -10.84
C THR A 399 -2.38 23.82 -11.60
N ASN A 400 -2.42 25.05 -12.11
CA ASN A 400 -1.32 25.68 -12.86
C ASN A 400 -1.39 27.21 -12.75
N ASP A 401 -0.36 27.91 -13.24
CA ASP A 401 -0.23 29.37 -13.11
C ASP A 401 -1.43 30.15 -13.65
N THR A 402 -2.16 29.62 -14.64
CA THR A 402 -3.32 30.31 -15.23
C THR A 402 -4.57 30.18 -14.35
N GLN A 403 -4.78 29.02 -13.73
CA GLN A 403 -5.93 28.76 -12.88
C GLN A 403 -5.70 29.22 -11.44
N CYS A 404 -4.46 29.19 -10.96
CA CYS A 404 -4.08 29.52 -9.59
C CYS A 404 -3.63 30.98 -9.44
N ASN A 405 -4.15 31.94 -10.20
CA ASN A 405 -3.62 33.31 -10.25
C ASN A 405 -4.23 34.29 -9.24
N LYS A 406 -5.18 33.86 -8.41
CA LYS A 406 -5.90 34.69 -7.43
C LYS A 406 -6.14 33.94 -6.12
N PHE A 407 -6.47 34.69 -5.06
CA PHE A 407 -6.98 34.19 -3.79
C PHE A 407 -8.21 35.03 -3.35
N PRO A 408 -9.32 34.44 -2.86
CA PRO A 408 -9.65 33.00 -2.81
C PRO A 408 -9.45 32.28 -4.14
N LEU A 409 -9.23 30.96 -4.10
CA LEU A 409 -8.90 30.19 -5.30
C LEU A 409 -9.98 30.36 -6.39
N ASN A 410 -9.60 30.09 -7.63
CA ASN A 410 -10.55 30.08 -8.74
C ASN A 410 -11.69 29.10 -8.44
N GLU A 411 -12.94 29.54 -8.66
CA GLU A 411 -14.15 28.73 -8.46
C GLU A 411 -14.06 27.37 -9.15
N PHE A 412 -13.43 27.31 -10.33
CA PHE A 412 -13.18 26.05 -11.03
C PHE A 412 -12.28 25.09 -10.24
N ILE A 413 -11.20 25.59 -9.63
CA ILE A 413 -10.31 24.76 -8.81
C ILE A 413 -11.01 24.36 -7.51
N GLU A 414 -11.78 25.27 -6.89
CA GLU A 414 -12.56 24.95 -5.70
C GLU A 414 -13.64 23.89 -5.96
N GLU A 415 -14.31 23.93 -7.12
CA GLU A 415 -15.28 22.89 -7.52
C GLU A 415 -14.60 21.53 -7.67
N LEU A 416 -13.40 21.48 -8.27
CA LEU A 416 -12.63 20.24 -8.39
C LEU A 416 -12.18 19.71 -7.02
N LEU A 417 -11.71 20.61 -6.13
CA LEU A 417 -11.35 20.25 -4.76
C LEU A 417 -12.58 19.72 -4.01
N GLU A 418 -13.72 20.38 -4.10
CA GLU A 418 -14.95 19.94 -3.44
C GLU A 418 -15.42 18.58 -3.95
N ASN A 419 -15.38 18.34 -5.26
CA ASN A 419 -15.66 17.02 -5.82
C ASN A 419 -14.72 15.94 -5.26
N PHE A 420 -13.42 16.25 -5.12
CA PHE A 420 -12.47 15.34 -4.49
C PHE A 420 -12.76 15.11 -3.00
N ARG A 421 -13.09 16.17 -2.23
CA ARG A 421 -13.49 16.08 -0.82
C ARG A 421 -14.72 15.18 -0.65
N VAL A 422 -15.77 15.40 -1.46
CA VAL A 422 -17.01 14.61 -1.43
C VAL A 422 -16.73 13.14 -1.73
N LYS A 423 -15.97 12.84 -2.78
CA LYS A 423 -15.63 11.46 -3.16
C LYS A 423 -14.76 10.76 -2.12
N SER A 424 -13.78 11.46 -1.55
CA SER A 424 -12.91 10.92 -0.50
C SER A 424 -13.70 10.60 0.77
N ASN A 425 -14.56 11.53 1.21
CA ASN A 425 -15.43 11.32 2.37
C ASN A 425 -16.44 10.18 2.14
N GLY A 426 -17.01 10.08 0.93
CA GLY A 426 -17.88 8.97 0.55
C GLY A 426 -17.18 7.61 0.61
N LEU A 427 -15.94 7.54 0.12
CA LEU A 427 -15.11 6.34 0.19
C LEU A 427 -14.85 5.92 1.64
N LEU A 428 -14.42 6.85 2.50
CA LEU A 428 -14.12 6.57 3.91
C LEU A 428 -15.33 5.99 4.65
N ARG A 429 -16.52 6.55 4.42
CA ARG A 429 -17.76 5.99 4.99
C ARG A 429 -18.01 4.55 4.52
N SER A 430 -17.96 4.34 3.20
CA SER A 430 -18.17 3.00 2.62
C SER A 430 -17.12 1.98 3.09
N TRP A 431 -15.91 2.44 3.39
CA TRP A 431 -14.81 1.61 3.89
C TRP A 431 -15.14 1.03 5.25
N HIS A 432 -15.60 1.85 6.20
CA HIS A 432 -15.95 1.39 7.53
C HIS A 432 -17.24 0.55 7.56
N ASP A 433 -18.20 0.82 6.68
CA ASP A 433 -19.48 0.11 6.64
C ASP A 433 -19.33 -1.37 6.24
N THR A 434 -18.34 -1.71 5.39
CA THR A 434 -18.30 -3.05 4.78
C THR A 434 -16.89 -3.60 4.55
N LEU A 435 -15.94 -2.74 4.15
CA LEU A 435 -14.68 -3.20 3.55
C LEU A 435 -13.57 -3.48 4.57
N ALA A 436 -13.51 -2.67 5.64
CA ALA A 436 -12.53 -2.88 6.71
C ALA A 436 -12.70 -4.26 7.37
N MET A 437 -13.95 -4.69 7.57
CA MET A 437 -14.26 -5.98 8.18
C MET A 437 -13.86 -7.16 7.30
N SER A 438 -14.12 -7.07 6.00
CA SER A 438 -13.71 -8.11 5.06
C SER A 438 -12.20 -8.31 5.11
N CYS A 439 -11.42 -7.23 5.16
CA CYS A 439 -9.96 -7.34 5.26
C CYS A 439 -9.50 -7.88 6.62
N GLU A 440 -10.09 -7.41 7.73
CA GLU A 440 -9.76 -7.91 9.08
C GLU A 440 -10.02 -9.42 9.22
N ASN A 441 -11.07 -9.94 8.60
CA ASN A 441 -11.42 -11.37 8.67
C ASN A 441 -10.47 -12.29 7.88
N GLU A 442 -9.75 -11.75 6.88
CA GLU A 442 -8.77 -12.51 6.09
C GLU A 442 -7.42 -12.61 6.79
N CYS A 443 -7.15 -11.74 7.77
CA CYS A 443 -5.88 -11.73 8.44
C CYS A 443 -5.76 -12.85 9.47
N MET A 444 -4.71 -13.66 9.37
CA MET A 444 -4.54 -14.86 10.18
C MET A 444 -3.30 -14.78 11.07
N THR A 445 -2.18 -14.27 10.53
CA THR A 445 -0.88 -14.29 11.21
C THR A 445 -0.09 -13.02 10.95
N SER A 446 0.35 -12.36 12.02
CA SER A 446 1.21 -11.19 11.93
C SER A 446 2.60 -11.52 11.39
N VAL A 447 3.21 -10.54 10.72
CA VAL A 447 4.60 -10.64 10.26
C VAL A 447 5.53 -10.23 11.40
N GLU A 448 6.36 -11.15 11.88
CA GLU A 448 7.43 -10.82 12.84
C GLU A 448 8.43 -9.85 12.18
N CYS A 449 8.76 -8.77 12.88
CA CYS A 449 9.68 -7.75 12.40
C CYS A 449 10.73 -7.46 13.48
N ASP A 450 11.99 -7.81 13.19
CA ASP A 450 13.13 -7.46 14.04
C ASP A 450 13.74 -6.15 13.53
N LEU A 451 13.49 -5.05 14.25
CA LEU A 451 14.03 -3.73 13.90
C LEU A 451 15.57 -3.65 13.97
N THR A 452 16.24 -4.68 14.50
CA THR A 452 17.71 -4.77 14.57
C THR A 452 18.33 -5.54 13.41
N GLU A 453 17.52 -6.21 12.58
CA GLU A 453 17.99 -6.96 11.43
C GLU A 453 18.51 -6.02 10.33
N ASN A 454 19.62 -6.42 9.69
CA ASN A 454 20.17 -5.67 8.58
C ASN A 454 19.43 -6.04 7.30
N LEU A 455 18.61 -5.12 6.81
CA LEU A 455 17.92 -5.21 5.53
C LEU A 455 18.88 -5.39 4.35
N HIS A 456 18.49 -6.17 3.34
CA HIS A 456 19.22 -6.25 2.07
C HIS A 456 18.88 -5.06 1.16
N SER A 457 19.14 -3.84 1.65
CA SER A 457 18.90 -2.57 0.96
C SER A 457 20.20 -1.90 0.50
N VAL A 458 20.10 -1.05 -0.53
CA VAL A 458 21.24 -0.26 -1.04
C VAL A 458 21.74 0.76 -0.01
N TYR A 459 20.83 1.27 0.83
CA TYR A 459 21.15 2.21 1.89
C TYR A 459 20.69 1.67 3.23
N THR A 460 21.51 1.89 4.26
CA THR A 460 21.13 1.58 5.63
C THR A 460 20.41 2.77 6.26
N PHE A 461 19.37 2.47 7.06
CA PHE A 461 18.62 3.48 7.81
C PHE A 461 18.42 2.98 9.23
N LYS A 462 18.91 3.74 10.20
CA LYS A 462 18.87 3.41 11.62
C LYS A 462 18.13 4.47 12.41
N ARG A 463 17.66 4.10 13.59
CA ARG A 463 16.94 5.01 14.49
C ARG A 463 17.78 6.23 14.86
N GLU A 464 19.09 6.04 15.04
CA GLU A 464 20.04 7.08 15.43
C GLU A 464 20.31 8.10 14.31
N ASP A 465 19.92 7.81 13.07
CA ASP A 465 20.08 8.74 11.96
C ASP A 465 19.06 9.89 12.00
N LEU A 466 18.05 9.79 12.88
CA LEU A 466 17.01 10.82 13.09
C LEU A 466 17.12 11.48 14.47
N PRO A 467 16.69 12.76 14.61
CA PRO A 467 16.56 13.40 15.91
C PRO A 467 15.60 12.64 16.83
N GLU A 468 15.87 12.65 18.13
CA GLU A 468 15.05 11.98 19.15
C GLU A 468 13.57 12.40 19.08
N THR A 469 13.28 13.66 18.75
CA THR A 469 11.91 14.18 18.58
C THR A 469 11.12 13.50 17.46
N LEU A 470 11.78 12.76 16.57
CA LEU A 470 11.18 12.01 15.47
C LEU A 470 11.37 10.49 15.63
N SER A 471 11.80 10.01 16.80
CA SER A 471 12.13 8.59 17.00
C SER A 471 10.95 7.64 16.78
N ILE A 472 9.72 8.08 17.12
CA ILE A 472 8.50 7.30 16.89
C ILE A 472 8.30 7.02 15.40
N HIS A 473 8.62 8.01 14.55
CA HIS A 473 8.56 7.85 13.11
C HIS A 473 9.69 6.96 12.59
N ALA A 474 10.88 7.03 13.19
CA ALA A 474 12.02 6.20 12.80
C ALA A 474 11.71 4.70 12.90
N ASP A 475 11.12 4.27 14.02
CA ASP A 475 10.78 2.85 14.24
C ASP A 475 9.79 2.36 13.17
N GLN A 476 8.75 3.15 12.88
CA GLN A 476 7.75 2.79 11.88
C GLN A 476 8.29 2.88 10.44
N MET A 477 9.22 3.79 10.16
CA MET A 477 9.95 3.85 8.88
C MET A 477 10.73 2.56 8.66
N ILE A 478 11.51 2.10 9.65
CA ILE A 478 12.28 0.85 9.59
C ILE A 478 11.35 -0.36 9.44
N LYS A 479 10.23 -0.37 10.16
CA LYS A 479 9.20 -1.41 10.06
C LYS A 479 8.62 -1.50 8.65
N ASN A 480 8.30 -0.35 8.03
CA ASN A 480 7.82 -0.31 6.64
C ASN A 480 8.86 -0.84 5.66
N LEU A 481 10.15 -0.51 5.83
CA LEU A 481 11.21 -1.06 4.97
C LEU A 481 11.34 -2.59 5.09
N HIS A 482 11.21 -3.12 6.30
CA HIS A 482 11.15 -4.58 6.54
C HIS A 482 9.99 -5.23 5.80
N TRP A 483 8.79 -4.65 5.91
CA TRP A 483 7.61 -5.17 5.20
C TRP A 483 7.75 -5.08 3.69
N GLU A 484 8.36 -4.02 3.18
CA GLU A 484 8.65 -3.87 1.76
C GLU A 484 9.59 -4.96 1.25
N GLU A 485 10.66 -5.25 2.00
CA GLU A 485 11.61 -6.32 1.67
C GLU A 485 10.95 -7.71 1.75
N PHE A 486 10.22 -7.96 2.84
CA PHE A 486 9.45 -9.19 3.02
C PHE A 486 8.49 -9.44 1.85
N GLU A 487 7.71 -8.43 1.46
CA GLU A 487 6.75 -8.54 0.36
C GLU A 487 7.45 -8.76 -0.99
N LEU A 488 8.65 -8.20 -1.22
CA LEU A 488 9.43 -8.49 -2.44
C LEU A 488 9.77 -9.98 -2.52
N VAL A 489 10.32 -10.54 -1.44
CA VAL A 489 10.67 -11.96 -1.35
C VAL A 489 9.42 -12.82 -1.55
N ARG A 490 8.33 -12.49 -0.85
CA ARG A 490 7.07 -13.23 -0.89
C ARG A 490 6.39 -13.19 -2.26
N LEU A 491 6.34 -12.03 -2.93
CA LEU A 491 5.82 -11.91 -4.29
C LEU A 491 6.66 -12.69 -5.29
N TYR A 492 7.98 -12.72 -5.12
CA TYR A 492 8.86 -13.46 -6.02
C TYR A 492 8.67 -14.98 -5.89
N SER A 493 8.54 -15.50 -4.67
CA SER A 493 8.16 -16.89 -4.44
C SER A 493 6.83 -17.23 -5.12
N GLN A 494 5.86 -16.32 -5.04
CA GLN A 494 4.54 -16.50 -5.67
C GLN A 494 4.60 -16.45 -7.20
N TYR A 495 5.45 -15.59 -7.77
CA TYR A 495 5.76 -15.63 -9.21
C TYR A 495 6.29 -17.00 -9.63
N LEU A 496 7.22 -17.60 -8.87
CA LEU A 496 7.78 -18.91 -9.19
C LEU A 496 6.73 -20.03 -9.07
N GLN A 497 5.91 -20.00 -8.02
CA GLN A 497 4.80 -20.93 -7.83
C GLN A 497 3.79 -20.86 -8.97
N VAL A 498 3.36 -19.66 -9.36
CA VAL A 498 2.41 -19.46 -10.46
C VAL A 498 3.01 -19.90 -11.80
N ARG A 499 4.29 -19.57 -12.04
CA ARG A 499 5.00 -20.02 -13.24
C ARG A 499 5.09 -21.54 -13.30
N GLN A 500 5.41 -22.21 -12.18
CA GLN A 500 5.44 -23.67 -12.13
C GLN A 500 4.03 -24.26 -12.30
N GLY A 501 3.05 -23.68 -11.61
CA GLY A 501 1.66 -24.08 -11.65
C GLY A 501 1.10 -24.05 -13.06
N TYR A 502 1.46 -23.06 -13.87
CA TYR A 502 1.04 -23.00 -15.27
C TYR A 502 1.45 -24.25 -16.08
N TYR A 503 2.65 -24.80 -15.83
CA TYR A 503 3.17 -25.94 -16.58
C TYR A 503 2.77 -27.29 -15.97
N ASP A 504 2.77 -27.38 -14.63
CA ASP A 504 2.70 -28.65 -13.90
C ASP A 504 1.43 -28.79 -13.05
N TRP A 505 0.35 -28.08 -13.40
CA TRP A 505 -0.93 -28.19 -12.68
C TRP A 505 -1.50 -29.63 -12.74
N PRO A 506 -1.98 -30.18 -11.61
CA PRO A 506 -2.60 -31.51 -11.61
C PRO A 506 -3.87 -31.56 -12.46
N ARG A 507 -4.05 -32.66 -13.19
CA ARG A 507 -5.22 -32.89 -14.05
C ARG A 507 -6.28 -33.81 -13.46
N LYS A 508 -6.16 -34.11 -12.16
CA LYS A 508 -7.07 -35.01 -11.47
C LYS A 508 -8.46 -34.37 -11.42
N SER A 509 -9.51 -35.16 -11.67
CA SER A 509 -10.89 -34.70 -11.57
C SER A 509 -11.15 -34.08 -10.19
N GLY A 510 -11.81 -32.92 -10.16
CA GLY A 510 -12.09 -32.17 -8.93
C GLY A 510 -10.95 -31.26 -8.43
N THR A 511 -9.79 -31.22 -9.10
CA THR A 511 -8.74 -30.25 -8.77
C THR A 511 -9.20 -28.85 -9.19
N PRO A 512 -9.19 -27.84 -8.30
CA PRO A 512 -9.50 -26.47 -8.68
C PRO A 512 -8.45 -25.95 -9.67
N GLU A 513 -8.84 -25.01 -10.54
CA GLU A 513 -7.90 -24.36 -11.45
C GLU A 513 -6.87 -23.51 -10.68
N LEU A 514 -5.74 -23.19 -11.31
CA LEU A 514 -4.77 -22.25 -10.75
C LEU A 514 -5.42 -20.85 -10.68
N MET A 515 -5.63 -20.36 -9.47
CA MET A 515 -6.24 -19.07 -9.20
C MET A 515 -5.24 -18.15 -8.51
N LEU A 516 -5.30 -16.87 -8.86
CA LEU A 516 -4.71 -15.78 -8.09
C LEU A 516 -5.81 -15.18 -7.22
N ASN A 517 -5.41 -14.53 -6.14
CA ASN A 517 -6.29 -13.86 -5.20
C ASN A 517 -7.38 -14.78 -4.63
N THR A 518 -6.93 -15.75 -3.84
CA THR A 518 -7.79 -16.76 -3.20
C THR A 518 -8.63 -16.22 -2.04
N CYS A 519 -8.41 -14.96 -1.61
CA CYS A 519 -9.19 -14.31 -0.56
C CYS A 519 -10.65 -14.08 -0.98
N ALA A 520 -11.54 -13.93 0.00
CA ALA A 520 -12.92 -13.59 -0.32
C ALA A 520 -13.04 -12.17 -0.90
N GLU A 521 -13.88 -12.01 -1.93
CA GLU A 521 -14.23 -10.67 -2.42
C GLU A 521 -14.79 -9.81 -1.27
N PRO A 522 -14.41 -8.52 -1.18
CA PRO A 522 -13.69 -7.72 -2.18
C PRO A 522 -12.18 -7.53 -1.87
N VAL A 523 -11.57 -8.45 -1.11
CA VAL A 523 -10.17 -8.36 -0.69
C VAL A 523 -9.25 -8.79 -1.83
N ASN A 524 -8.12 -8.10 -1.99
CA ASN A 524 -7.10 -8.50 -2.94
C ASN A 524 -5.79 -8.83 -2.21
N ALA A 525 -5.34 -10.06 -2.37
CA ALA A 525 -4.01 -10.53 -2.04
C ALA A 525 -3.42 -11.21 -3.29
N PHE A 526 -2.17 -10.93 -3.65
CA PHE A 526 -1.52 -11.58 -4.82
C PHE A 526 -1.07 -13.02 -4.49
N HIS A 527 -1.90 -13.77 -3.78
CA HIS A 527 -1.65 -15.13 -3.32
C HIS A 527 -2.32 -16.15 -4.24
N CYS A 528 -1.62 -17.23 -4.60
CA CYS A 528 -2.17 -18.30 -5.44
C CYS A 528 -2.44 -19.58 -4.65
N ASN A 529 -3.35 -20.42 -5.14
CA ASN A 529 -3.69 -21.72 -4.54
C ASN A 529 -2.69 -22.85 -4.85
N PHE A 530 -1.48 -22.54 -5.34
CA PHE A 530 -0.46 -23.56 -5.63
C PHE A 530 -0.07 -24.38 -4.39
N PRO A 531 0.18 -23.76 -3.21
CA PRO A 531 0.51 -24.52 -2.00
C PRO A 531 -0.61 -25.42 -1.48
N ASP A 532 -1.86 -25.11 -1.82
CA ASP A 532 -3.04 -25.89 -1.38
C ASP A 532 -3.22 -27.17 -2.21
N VAL A 533 -2.69 -27.18 -3.43
CA VAL A 533 -2.91 -28.24 -4.43
C VAL A 533 -1.68 -29.14 -4.57
N MET A 534 -0.47 -28.59 -4.41
CA MET A 534 0.79 -29.29 -4.58
C MET A 534 1.33 -29.83 -3.25
N SER A 535 2.15 -30.89 -3.29
CA SER A 535 2.75 -31.42 -2.04
C SER A 535 3.79 -30.46 -1.47
N THR A 536 3.99 -30.51 -0.16
CA THR A 536 4.96 -29.66 0.55
C THR A 536 6.35 -29.79 -0.06
N GLU A 537 6.79 -30.99 -0.48
CA GLU A 537 8.12 -31.14 -1.08
C GLU A 537 8.25 -30.41 -2.41
N ILE A 538 7.18 -30.34 -3.22
CA ILE A 538 7.21 -29.60 -4.49
C ILE A 538 7.20 -28.10 -4.22
N VAL A 539 6.38 -27.64 -3.27
CA VAL A 539 6.35 -26.23 -2.86
C VAL A 539 7.72 -25.79 -2.36
N GLU A 540 8.35 -26.59 -1.50
CA GLU A 540 9.72 -26.35 -1.01
C GLU A 540 10.74 -26.36 -2.14
N LEU A 541 10.66 -27.30 -3.09
CA LEU A 541 11.59 -27.35 -4.23
C LEU A 541 11.48 -26.09 -5.10
N VAL A 542 10.26 -25.68 -5.46
CA VAL A 542 10.01 -24.50 -6.30
C VAL A 542 10.46 -23.22 -5.60
N THR A 543 10.30 -23.15 -4.28
CA THR A 543 10.68 -21.98 -3.49
C THR A 543 12.18 -21.98 -3.12
N ALA A 544 12.82 -23.15 -3.00
CA ALA A 544 14.27 -23.29 -2.80
C ALA A 544 15.06 -22.93 -4.07
N ASP A 545 14.48 -23.13 -5.25
CA ASP A 545 15.02 -22.70 -6.55
C ASP A 545 14.87 -21.18 -6.81
N ALA A 546 14.27 -20.42 -5.89
CA ALA A 546 14.31 -18.97 -5.94
C ALA A 546 15.76 -18.53 -5.70
N PRO A 547 16.55 -18.08 -6.71
CA PRO A 547 17.75 -17.32 -6.39
C PRO A 547 17.33 -16.21 -5.45
N SER A 548 18.12 -15.89 -4.42
CA SER A 548 17.76 -14.81 -3.50
C SER A 548 17.36 -13.62 -4.37
N ILE A 549 16.14 -13.09 -4.20
CA ILE A 549 15.68 -11.97 -5.03
C ILE A 549 16.71 -10.83 -5.00
N HIS A 550 17.45 -10.72 -3.90
CA HIS A 550 18.61 -9.87 -3.72
C HIS A 550 19.66 -10.05 -4.82
N THR A 551 19.94 -11.27 -5.28
CA THR A 551 20.81 -11.54 -6.44
C THR A 551 20.27 -10.91 -7.73
N ARG A 552 18.96 -11.01 -8.02
CA ARG A 552 18.32 -10.32 -9.17
C ARG A 552 18.25 -8.80 -9.02
N MET A 553 18.38 -8.30 -7.79
CA MET A 553 18.33 -6.87 -7.47
C MET A 553 19.71 -6.26 -7.22
N THR A 554 20.78 -7.05 -7.20
CA THR A 554 22.15 -6.56 -7.02
C THR A 554 22.54 -5.65 -8.16
N ALA A 555 23.36 -4.63 -7.86
CA ALA A 555 23.82 -3.67 -8.83
C ALA A 555 24.54 -4.35 -10.02
N GLU A 556 25.34 -5.38 -9.72
CA GLU A 556 26.14 -6.13 -10.68
C GLU A 556 25.29 -6.94 -11.68
N SER A 557 24.03 -7.21 -11.35
CA SER A 557 23.13 -7.95 -12.24
C SER A 557 22.56 -7.10 -13.39
N PHE A 558 22.70 -5.77 -13.33
CA PHE A 558 22.13 -4.88 -14.35
C PHE A 558 23.15 -4.52 -15.43
N ALA A 559 22.77 -4.62 -16.71
CA ALA A 559 23.62 -4.21 -17.83
C ALA A 559 24.07 -2.74 -17.73
N GLY A 560 23.27 -1.87 -17.10
CA GLY A 560 23.63 -0.49 -16.81
C GLY A 560 24.88 -0.35 -15.94
N TYR A 561 25.13 -1.28 -15.00
CA TYR A 561 26.33 -1.27 -14.18
C TYR A 561 27.60 -1.44 -15.01
N GLU A 562 27.61 -2.39 -15.94
CA GLU A 562 28.76 -2.63 -16.83
C GLU A 562 29.00 -1.42 -17.75
N ILE A 563 27.93 -0.82 -18.28
CA ILE A 563 28.01 0.41 -19.10
C ILE A 563 28.71 1.53 -18.31
N LEU A 564 28.27 1.78 -17.06
CA LEU A 564 28.87 2.82 -16.23
C LEU A 564 30.32 2.50 -15.84
N ALA A 565 30.62 1.26 -15.48
CA ALA A 565 31.99 0.84 -15.14
C ALA A 565 32.98 1.08 -16.30
N HIS A 566 32.57 0.75 -17.53
CA HIS A 566 33.37 1.05 -18.72
C HIS A 566 33.50 2.56 -18.96
N ALA A 567 32.42 3.32 -18.75
CA ALA A 567 32.44 4.76 -18.90
C ALA A 567 33.42 5.44 -17.93
N TYR A 568 33.43 5.03 -16.65
CA TYR A 568 34.39 5.52 -15.65
C TYR A 568 35.83 5.18 -16.00
N ARG A 569 36.08 3.96 -16.47
CA ARG A 569 37.43 3.55 -16.89
C ARG A 569 37.92 4.41 -18.06
N ILE A 570 37.11 4.58 -19.09
CA ILE A 570 37.46 5.34 -20.30
C ILE A 570 37.70 6.82 -19.98
N THR A 571 36.81 7.43 -19.20
CA THR A 571 36.93 8.84 -18.78
C THR A 571 38.13 9.06 -17.85
N GLY A 572 38.41 8.12 -16.95
CA GLY A 572 39.59 8.13 -16.08
C GLY A 572 40.91 8.01 -16.85
N GLU A 573 40.99 7.09 -17.83
CA GLU A 573 42.15 6.93 -18.71
C GLU A 573 42.39 8.18 -19.58
N ALA A 574 41.33 8.74 -20.16
CA ALA A 574 41.39 9.94 -20.99
C ALA A 574 41.59 11.24 -20.18
N LYS A 575 41.32 11.20 -18.88
CA LYS A 575 41.24 12.36 -17.98
C LYS A 575 40.33 13.48 -18.51
N GLY A 576 39.15 13.10 -19.00
CA GLY A 576 38.23 14.02 -19.66
C GLY A 576 36.85 13.45 -19.92
N LEU A 577 35.91 14.34 -20.20
CA LEU A 577 34.53 14.01 -20.56
C LEU A 577 34.22 14.42 -22.02
N PRO A 578 33.31 13.72 -22.71
CA PRO A 578 32.82 14.16 -24.02
C PRO A 578 31.77 15.26 -23.88
N ASP A 579 31.52 15.96 -24.98
CA ASP A 579 30.35 16.81 -25.16
C ASP A 579 29.10 15.94 -25.38
N SER A 580 27.98 16.39 -24.82
CA SER A 580 26.67 15.78 -24.94
C SER A 580 26.22 15.54 -26.38
N GLY A 581 26.46 16.52 -27.27
CA GLY A 581 26.09 16.41 -28.67
C GLY A 581 26.85 15.30 -29.39
N ASP A 582 28.16 15.21 -29.11
CA ASP A 582 29.01 14.16 -29.68
C ASP A 582 28.62 12.77 -29.14
N LEU A 583 28.29 12.66 -27.85
CA LEU A 583 27.77 11.43 -27.24
C LEU A 583 26.52 10.92 -27.96
N LEU A 584 25.53 11.79 -28.13
CA LEU A 584 24.26 11.46 -28.79
C LEU A 584 24.49 11.02 -30.24
N GLU A 585 25.30 11.77 -31.00
CA GLU A 585 25.61 11.46 -32.40
C GLU A 585 26.29 10.09 -32.52
N GLN A 586 27.28 9.80 -31.67
CA GLN A 586 28.00 8.53 -31.72
C GLN A 586 27.12 7.35 -31.27
N TYR A 587 26.31 7.49 -30.23
CA TYR A 587 25.35 6.44 -29.85
C TYR A 587 24.35 6.16 -30.97
N ALA A 588 23.79 7.19 -31.60
CA ALA A 588 22.86 7.03 -32.72
C ALA A 588 23.52 6.30 -33.90
N ALA A 589 24.75 6.67 -34.26
CA ALA A 589 25.50 6.01 -35.31
C ALA A 589 25.77 4.53 -34.99
N HIS A 590 26.19 4.22 -33.77
CA HIS A 590 26.47 2.85 -33.34
C HIS A 590 25.22 1.98 -33.28
N PHE A 591 24.09 2.50 -32.77
CA PHE A 591 22.81 1.78 -32.79
C PHE A 591 22.27 1.59 -34.20
N LEU A 592 22.43 2.57 -35.09
CA LEU A 592 22.02 2.46 -36.48
C LEU A 592 22.82 1.35 -37.20
N VAL A 593 24.12 1.25 -36.94
CA VAL A 593 24.96 0.17 -37.46
C VAL A 593 24.52 -1.20 -36.92
N ALA A 594 24.16 -1.27 -35.63
CA ALA A 594 23.75 -2.51 -34.99
C ALA A 594 22.38 -3.02 -35.46
N PHE A 595 21.40 -2.12 -35.61
CA PHE A 595 20.00 -2.49 -35.84
C PHE A 595 19.47 -2.14 -37.23
N GLY A 596 20.26 -1.47 -38.07
CA GLY A 596 19.89 -1.15 -39.46
C GLY A 596 18.69 -0.21 -39.61
N GLY A 597 18.35 0.55 -38.56
CA GLY A 597 17.18 1.44 -38.52
C GLY A 597 15.89 0.76 -38.06
N ASN A 598 15.93 -0.52 -37.70
CA ASN A 598 14.78 -1.21 -37.11
C ASN A 598 14.54 -0.74 -35.67
N ASP A 599 13.27 -0.75 -35.27
CA ASP A 599 12.87 -0.48 -33.89
C ASP A 599 13.13 -1.70 -33.01
N VAL A 600 13.53 -1.46 -31.76
CA VAL A 600 13.68 -2.48 -30.71
C VAL A 600 12.49 -2.33 -29.76
N ASP A 601 11.54 -3.26 -29.79
CA ASP A 601 10.28 -3.21 -29.03
C ASP A 601 9.54 -1.85 -29.12
N GLY A 602 9.48 -1.29 -30.34
CA GLY A 602 8.83 -0.01 -30.62
C GLY A 602 9.64 1.23 -30.19
N VAL A 603 10.91 1.05 -29.83
CA VAL A 603 11.86 2.13 -29.53
C VAL A 603 12.83 2.27 -30.69
N THR A 604 12.87 3.47 -31.26
CA THR A 604 13.77 3.81 -32.36
C THR A 604 15.23 3.84 -31.91
N THR A 605 16.17 3.65 -32.84
CA THR A 605 17.61 3.79 -32.58
C THR A 605 18.00 5.15 -31.99
N LEU A 606 17.32 6.22 -32.41
CA LEU A 606 17.52 7.57 -31.86
C LEU A 606 17.05 7.67 -30.40
N GLN A 607 15.91 7.08 -30.07
CA GLN A 607 15.42 7.06 -28.69
C GLN A 607 16.33 6.23 -27.77
N LEU A 608 16.90 5.13 -28.26
CA LEU A 608 17.94 4.39 -27.53
C LEU A 608 19.18 5.25 -27.32
N ALA A 609 19.62 6.00 -28.33
CA ALA A 609 20.78 6.89 -28.21
C ALA A 609 20.57 8.00 -27.17
N VAL A 610 19.38 8.60 -27.14
CA VAL A 610 18.99 9.57 -26.10
C VAL A 610 19.04 8.92 -24.72
N LEU A 611 18.44 7.73 -24.56
CA LEU A 611 18.44 7.02 -23.28
C LEU A 611 19.86 6.77 -22.74
N PHE A 612 20.77 6.29 -23.59
CA PHE A 612 22.15 6.03 -23.17
C PHE A 612 22.94 7.29 -22.85
N THR A 613 22.70 8.36 -23.61
CA THR A 613 23.30 9.67 -23.36
C THR A 613 22.84 10.21 -22.02
N ASP A 614 21.53 10.20 -21.76
CA ASP A 614 20.92 10.62 -20.50
C ASP A 614 21.48 9.82 -19.31
N ILE A 615 21.65 8.49 -19.45
CA ILE A 615 22.23 7.63 -18.42
C ILE A 615 23.64 8.10 -18.04
N LEU A 616 24.52 8.31 -19.02
CA LEU A 616 25.91 8.70 -18.76
C LEU A 616 26.04 10.12 -18.24
N GLU A 617 25.33 11.07 -18.83
CA GLU A 617 25.35 12.47 -18.38
C GLU A 617 24.90 12.58 -16.94
N HIS A 618 23.77 11.93 -16.63
CA HIS A 618 23.22 11.91 -15.30
C HIS A 618 24.18 11.27 -14.31
N ASP A 619 24.75 10.12 -14.65
CA ASP A 619 25.67 9.43 -13.76
C ASP A 619 26.97 10.24 -13.51
N PHE A 620 27.51 10.92 -14.52
CA PHE A 620 28.66 11.83 -14.35
C PHE A 620 28.31 13.08 -13.53
N GLU A 621 27.07 13.58 -13.61
CA GLU A 621 26.59 14.66 -12.73
C GLU A 621 26.55 14.21 -11.27
N MET A 622 26.25 12.93 -11.05
CA MET A 622 26.05 12.36 -9.73
C MET A 622 27.37 12.05 -9.01
N THR A 623 28.45 11.75 -9.74
CA THR A 623 29.63 11.06 -9.18
C THR A 623 30.90 11.90 -9.04
N GLU A 624 30.82 13.23 -8.87
CA GLU A 624 31.98 14.15 -8.83
C GLU A 624 32.87 14.12 -10.10
N TYR A 625 32.64 13.23 -11.07
CA TYR A 625 33.41 13.11 -12.31
C TYR A 625 33.35 14.40 -13.14
N LEU A 626 32.18 15.05 -13.21
CA LEU A 626 32.03 16.37 -13.83
C LEU A 626 32.86 17.48 -13.15
N ALA A 627 33.07 17.39 -11.83
CA ALA A 627 33.92 18.33 -11.11
C ALA A 627 35.41 18.01 -11.27
N LYS A 628 35.75 16.74 -11.46
CA LYS A 628 37.12 16.22 -11.55
C LYS A 628 37.74 16.32 -12.95
N TYR A 629 36.95 16.15 -13.99
CA TYR A 629 37.44 16.09 -15.38
C TYR A 629 36.76 17.13 -16.27
N PRO A 630 37.52 17.90 -17.07
CA PRO A 630 36.95 18.86 -17.99
C PRO A 630 36.35 18.19 -19.23
N VAL A 631 35.39 18.86 -19.86
CA VAL A 631 34.92 18.49 -21.20
C VAL A 631 36.02 18.78 -22.22
N LEU A 632 36.49 17.75 -22.92
CA LEU A 632 37.61 17.85 -23.86
C LEU A 632 37.15 18.16 -25.28
N LYS A 633 36.85 19.42 -25.59
CA LYS A 633 36.33 19.85 -26.92
C LYS A 633 37.11 19.28 -28.12
N THR A 634 38.44 19.17 -28.05
CA THR A 634 39.27 18.69 -29.16
C THR A 634 39.36 17.16 -29.29
N LYS A 635 38.98 16.40 -28.25
CA LYS A 635 39.00 14.92 -28.23
C LYS A 635 37.62 14.32 -27.98
N SER A 636 36.61 15.17 -27.90
CA SER A 636 35.24 14.83 -27.51
C SER A 636 34.65 13.74 -28.39
N VAL A 637 34.67 13.92 -29.71
CA VAL A 637 34.21 12.92 -30.69
C VAL A 637 34.90 11.55 -30.52
N GLN A 638 36.22 11.53 -30.30
CA GLN A 638 36.97 10.28 -30.14
C GLN A 638 36.56 9.55 -28.86
N LEU A 639 36.36 10.30 -27.77
CA LEU A 639 35.95 9.76 -26.48
C LEU A 639 34.48 9.27 -26.52
N ALA A 640 33.59 10.08 -27.09
CA ALA A 640 32.19 9.74 -27.33
C ALA A 640 32.05 8.46 -28.15
N ARG A 641 32.87 8.31 -29.20
CA ARG A 641 32.89 7.10 -30.04
C ARG A 641 33.30 5.86 -29.24
N GLN A 642 34.31 5.97 -28.37
CA GLN A 642 34.73 4.85 -27.53
C GLN A 642 33.64 4.46 -26.52
N LEU A 643 33.00 5.44 -25.88
CA LEU A 643 31.89 5.20 -24.94
C LEU A 643 30.69 4.55 -25.66
N ALA A 644 30.29 5.11 -26.80
CA ALA A 644 29.18 4.60 -27.60
C ALA A 644 29.44 3.16 -28.06
N TYR A 645 30.62 2.87 -28.61
CA TYR A 645 30.99 1.53 -29.03
C TYR A 645 30.83 0.50 -27.90
N ASN A 646 31.39 0.77 -26.71
CA ASN A 646 31.30 -0.16 -25.58
C ASN A 646 29.87 -0.29 -25.06
N GLY A 647 29.15 0.83 -24.89
CA GLY A 647 27.79 0.81 -24.38
C GLY A 647 26.83 0.03 -25.30
N VAL A 648 26.91 0.25 -26.61
CA VAL A 648 26.11 -0.49 -27.59
C VAL A 648 26.51 -1.97 -27.64
N GLU A 649 27.79 -2.31 -27.53
CA GLU A 649 28.23 -3.71 -27.51
C GLU A 649 27.67 -4.47 -26.29
N ILE A 650 27.71 -3.87 -25.09
CA ILE A 650 27.14 -4.44 -23.87
C ILE A 650 25.63 -4.66 -24.04
N PHE A 651 24.93 -3.67 -24.59
CA PHE A 651 23.49 -3.77 -24.87
C PHE A 651 23.16 -4.92 -25.82
N ILE A 652 23.88 -5.05 -26.94
CA ILE A 652 23.66 -6.12 -27.92
C ILE A 652 23.91 -7.49 -27.30
N LYS A 653 24.94 -7.64 -26.45
CA LYS A 653 25.20 -8.89 -25.74
C LYS A 653 24.03 -9.27 -24.84
N ALA A 654 23.54 -8.31 -24.04
CA ALA A 654 22.37 -8.52 -23.19
C ALA A 654 21.12 -8.87 -24.01
N TYR A 655 20.88 -8.14 -25.11
CA TYR A 655 19.78 -8.36 -26.05
C TYR A 655 19.82 -9.77 -26.66
N ASN A 656 20.97 -10.19 -27.19
CA ASN A 656 21.11 -11.50 -27.83
C ASN A 656 20.99 -12.65 -26.83
N HIS A 657 21.62 -12.53 -25.67
CA HIS A 657 21.50 -13.52 -24.60
C HIS A 657 20.04 -13.72 -24.19
N HIS A 658 19.31 -12.61 -24.04
CA HIS A 658 17.90 -12.64 -23.70
C HIS A 658 17.04 -13.29 -24.79
N ALA A 659 17.27 -12.94 -26.06
CA ALA A 659 16.56 -13.55 -27.19
C ALA A 659 16.81 -15.07 -27.29
N GLU A 660 18.03 -15.52 -26.99
CA GLU A 660 18.38 -16.95 -26.95
C GLU A 660 17.67 -17.69 -25.81
N VAL A 661 17.63 -17.10 -24.61
CA VAL A 661 16.88 -17.66 -23.47
C VAL A 661 15.40 -17.80 -23.80
N GLN A 662 14.80 -16.77 -24.40
CA GLN A 662 13.39 -16.83 -24.82
C GLN A 662 13.14 -17.91 -25.87
N LYS A 663 14.02 -18.01 -26.88
CA LYS A 663 13.93 -19.05 -27.90
C LYS A 663 14.06 -20.45 -27.31
N ALA A 664 14.96 -20.64 -26.36
CA ALA A 664 15.13 -21.92 -25.66
C ALA A 664 13.88 -22.28 -24.83
N LYS A 665 13.27 -21.31 -24.14
CA LYS A 665 12.03 -21.50 -23.38
C LYS A 665 10.82 -21.82 -24.25
N MET A 666 10.64 -21.11 -25.37
CA MET A 666 9.58 -21.42 -26.34
C MET A 666 9.80 -22.75 -27.06
N ALA A 667 11.06 -23.19 -27.19
CA ALA A 667 11.44 -24.47 -27.77
C ALA A 667 11.33 -25.64 -26.77
N LEU A 668 11.19 -25.36 -25.47
CA LEU A 668 10.77 -26.40 -24.54
C LEU A 668 9.41 -26.88 -25.04
N PRO A 669 9.24 -28.19 -25.31
CA PRO A 669 7.93 -28.69 -25.64
C PRO A 669 6.97 -28.25 -24.52
N LYS A 670 5.75 -27.83 -24.88
CA LYS A 670 4.61 -27.80 -23.93
C LYS A 670 4.37 -29.24 -23.46
N LYS A 671 5.30 -29.79 -22.70
CA LYS A 671 5.42 -31.21 -22.45
C LYS A 671 4.44 -31.51 -21.34
N ARG A 672 3.30 -32.07 -21.72
CA ARG A 672 2.47 -32.89 -20.82
C ARG A 672 3.38 -33.95 -20.21
N VAL A 673 3.63 -33.93 -18.90
CA VAL A 673 4.22 -35.06 -18.18
C VAL A 673 3.67 -34.98 -16.75
N ARG A 674 2.99 -35.96 -16.14
CA ARG A 674 2.83 -37.40 -16.39
C ARG A 674 1.41 -37.77 -16.84
N SER A 675 1.30 -38.66 -17.80
CA SER A 675 0.20 -39.62 -17.83
C SER A 675 0.54 -40.72 -16.83
N ASP A 676 -0.13 -40.71 -15.68
CA ASP A 676 -0.34 -41.94 -14.94
C ASP A 676 -1.41 -42.70 -15.75
N GLU A 677 -1.01 -43.43 -16.79
CA GLU A 677 -1.82 -44.57 -17.24
C GLU A 677 -1.69 -45.63 -16.12
N GLU A 678 -2.74 -46.33 -15.68
CA GLU A 678 -3.85 -46.90 -16.44
C GLU A 678 -5.14 -47.01 -15.57
N ASP A 679 -6.27 -47.16 -16.28
CA ASP A 679 -7.50 -47.86 -15.89
C ASP A 679 -8.42 -47.26 -14.81
N ASP A 680 -9.51 -46.65 -15.27
CA ASP A 680 -10.84 -47.27 -15.16
C ASP A 680 -11.82 -46.54 -16.11
N GLU A 681 -12.27 -47.26 -17.14
CA GLU A 681 -13.56 -47.00 -17.78
C GLU A 681 -14.64 -47.17 -16.71
N ASP A 682 -15.32 -46.09 -16.34
CA ASP A 682 -16.66 -46.20 -15.78
C ASP A 682 -17.53 -45.01 -16.23
N ASP A 683 -18.53 -45.37 -17.03
CA ASP A 683 -19.71 -44.58 -17.34
C ASP A 683 -20.31 -43.96 -16.08
N TYR A 684 -20.14 -42.65 -15.86
CA TYR A 684 -21.01 -41.93 -14.92
C TYR A 684 -21.61 -40.67 -15.54
N LYS A 685 -22.93 -40.76 -15.67
CA LYS A 685 -23.89 -39.72 -16.05
C LYS A 685 -23.56 -38.38 -15.41
N TYR A 686 -23.71 -37.34 -16.23
CA TYR A 686 -23.84 -35.93 -15.84
C TYR A 686 -24.72 -35.77 -14.59
N HIS A 687 -24.10 -35.38 -13.46
CA HIS A 687 -24.80 -34.84 -12.30
C HIS A 687 -24.65 -33.31 -12.33
N PRO A 688 -25.73 -32.53 -12.12
CA PRO A 688 -25.68 -31.08 -12.18
C PRO A 688 -24.79 -30.51 -11.07
N ALA A 689 -24.20 -29.34 -11.35
CA ALA A 689 -23.24 -28.62 -10.51
C ALA A 689 -23.60 -28.64 -9.01
N PRO A 690 -22.62 -28.88 -8.11
CA PRO A 690 -22.87 -28.80 -6.68
C PRO A 690 -23.22 -27.36 -6.29
N GLN A 691 -24.39 -27.20 -5.67
CA GLN A 691 -24.78 -25.98 -4.99
C GLN A 691 -23.72 -25.61 -3.94
N ILE A 692 -23.37 -24.32 -3.89
CA ILE A 692 -22.51 -23.72 -2.87
C ILE A 692 -23.04 -24.12 -1.49
N VAL A 693 -22.29 -24.96 -0.78
CA VAL A 693 -22.63 -25.40 0.57
C VAL A 693 -22.11 -24.35 1.56
N ASP A 694 -23.02 -23.75 2.32
CA ASP A 694 -22.70 -22.81 3.40
C ASP A 694 -21.77 -23.50 4.44
N MET A 695 -20.53 -23.00 4.52
CA MET A 695 -19.46 -23.50 5.41
C MET A 695 -19.91 -23.60 6.87
N LYS A 696 -20.89 -22.80 7.31
CA LYS A 696 -21.42 -22.87 8.68
C LYS A 696 -22.06 -24.22 9.00
N THR A 697 -22.68 -24.88 8.02
CA THR A 697 -23.33 -26.18 8.19
C THR A 697 -22.31 -27.31 8.38
N LYS A 698 -21.18 -27.23 7.69
CA LYS A 698 -20.08 -28.20 7.78
C LYS A 698 -19.32 -28.09 9.11
N ILE A 699 -19.15 -26.86 9.62
CA ILE A 699 -18.54 -26.61 10.94
C ILE A 699 -19.47 -27.10 12.07
N ALA A 700 -20.79 -26.92 11.94
CA ALA A 700 -21.75 -27.45 12.90
C ALA A 700 -21.79 -28.99 12.93
N GLN A 701 -21.67 -29.66 11.78
CA GLN A 701 -21.57 -31.12 11.70
C GLN A 701 -20.26 -31.65 12.32
N LEU A 702 -19.12 -31.01 12.02
CA LEU A 702 -17.83 -31.39 12.59
C LEU A 702 -17.75 -31.16 14.11
N ALA A 703 -18.43 -30.15 14.63
CA ALA A 703 -18.55 -29.92 16.08
C ALA A 703 -19.42 -31.01 16.77
N HIS A 704 -20.46 -31.47 16.09
CA HIS A 704 -21.36 -32.51 16.61
C HIS A 704 -20.70 -33.91 16.59
N GLU A 705 -19.85 -34.19 15.60
CA GLU A 705 -19.05 -35.42 15.50
C GLU A 705 -17.92 -35.46 16.56
N ARG A 706 -17.30 -34.32 16.88
CA ARG A 706 -16.28 -34.24 17.95
C ARG A 706 -16.85 -34.44 19.35
N GLN A 707 -18.12 -34.12 19.61
CA GLN A 707 -18.76 -34.41 20.90
C GLN A 707 -19.07 -35.89 21.11
N ASN A 708 -19.28 -36.67 20.03
CA ASN A 708 -19.56 -38.10 20.13
C ASN A 708 -18.30 -38.99 20.12
N GLY A 709 -17.14 -38.45 19.73
CA GLY A 709 -15.85 -39.16 19.70
C GLY A 709 -15.09 -39.22 21.03
N ALA A 710 -15.54 -38.51 22.08
CA ALA A 710 -14.84 -38.37 23.35
C ALA A 710 -15.40 -39.21 24.51
N GLN A 711 -16.13 -40.30 24.23
CA GLN A 711 -16.72 -41.18 25.25
C GLN A 711 -16.23 -42.63 25.24
N THR A 712 -15.15 -42.93 24.52
CA THR A 712 -14.44 -44.21 24.68
C THR A 712 -12.95 -43.94 24.81
N VAL A 713 -12.33 -44.58 25.82
CA VAL A 713 -10.90 -44.54 26.21
C VAL A 713 -10.61 -43.64 27.42
N ALA A 714 -11.08 -44.08 28.60
CA ALA A 714 -10.48 -43.79 29.90
C ALA A 714 -10.90 -44.87 30.92
N GLU A 715 -10.14 -45.98 30.99
CA GLU A 715 -10.01 -46.92 32.13
C GLU A 715 -9.08 -48.04 31.61
N SER A 716 -7.99 -48.47 32.25
CA SER A 716 -7.43 -48.22 33.56
C SER A 716 -5.95 -48.69 33.57
N SER A 717 -5.16 -48.04 34.42
CA SER A 717 -3.76 -48.28 34.71
C SER A 717 -3.49 -49.58 35.47
N THR A 718 -2.34 -50.24 35.25
CA THR A 718 -1.22 -50.39 36.24
C THR A 718 -0.17 -51.45 35.80
N LYS A 719 1.11 -51.08 35.99
CA LYS A 719 2.35 -51.89 35.93
C LYS A 719 2.48 -52.82 37.17
N PRO A 720 3.56 -53.62 37.37
CA PRO A 720 4.57 -54.25 36.47
C PRO A 720 4.89 -55.74 36.82
N SER A 721 5.72 -56.44 36.01
CA SER A 721 6.94 -57.17 36.44
C SER A 721 7.38 -58.33 35.51
N ASN A 722 8.69 -58.59 35.55
CA ASN A 722 9.56 -59.53 34.83
C ASN A 722 9.03 -60.97 34.57
N SER A 723 9.52 -61.60 33.49
CA SER A 723 10.41 -62.78 33.57
C SER A 723 10.87 -63.32 32.20
N ASN A 724 12.07 -63.89 32.23
CA ASN A 724 12.79 -64.59 31.16
C ASN A 724 12.04 -65.80 30.59
N ALA A 725 12.41 -66.17 29.35
CA ALA A 725 13.12 -67.42 29.01
C ALA A 725 12.56 -68.14 27.76
N HIS A 726 13.51 -68.45 26.86
CA HIS A 726 13.60 -69.66 26.01
C HIS A 726 12.47 -69.94 25.00
N SER A 727 12.70 -70.50 23.82
CA SER A 727 13.87 -70.99 23.09
C SER A 727 13.34 -71.55 21.77
N ASN A 728 14.20 -71.56 20.73
CA ASN A 728 14.32 -72.61 19.72
C ASN A 728 13.08 -73.00 18.88
N SER A 729 13.15 -73.30 17.59
CA SER A 729 14.22 -73.35 16.60
C SER A 729 13.60 -73.93 15.32
N SER A 730 14.16 -73.54 14.17
CA SER A 730 14.31 -74.40 12.98
C SER A 730 13.04 -74.70 12.17
N LYS A 731 13.03 -74.88 10.84
CA LYS A 731 14.07 -75.03 9.81
C LYS A 731 13.35 -75.06 8.45
N LYS A 732 13.99 -74.51 7.40
CA LYS A 732 14.09 -75.01 5.99
C LYS A 732 12.78 -75.31 5.23
N SER A 733 12.57 -75.02 3.94
CA SER A 733 13.43 -75.07 2.75
C SER A 733 12.67 -74.55 1.52
N LYS A 734 13.30 -73.72 0.68
CA LYS A 734 13.68 -73.92 -0.74
C LYS A 734 12.65 -74.54 -1.74
N LYS A 735 12.43 -73.74 -2.81
CA LYS A 735 12.57 -74.03 -4.28
C LYS A 735 11.30 -74.10 -5.17
N LYS A 736 11.37 -73.24 -6.22
CA LYS A 736 11.20 -73.49 -7.68
C LYS A 736 9.84 -73.25 -8.38
N LYS A 737 9.88 -72.23 -9.26
CA LYS A 737 9.66 -72.18 -10.74
C LYS A 737 8.31 -72.54 -11.39
N SER A 738 8.10 -71.82 -12.51
CA SER A 738 7.15 -71.98 -13.64
C SER A 738 5.76 -71.38 -13.37
N GLY A 739 5.11 -70.60 -14.24
CA GLY A 739 5.30 -70.29 -15.65
C GLY A 739 4.21 -70.92 -16.51
N ARG A 740 3.12 -70.20 -16.83
CA ARG A 740 2.34 -70.27 -18.09
C ARG A 740 1.02 -69.49 -18.03
N ARG A 741 0.90 -68.55 -18.98
CA ARG A 741 -0.16 -68.26 -19.97
C ARG A 741 -1.63 -68.65 -19.76
N TYR A 742 -2.43 -67.83 -20.47
CA TYR A 742 -3.83 -67.91 -20.90
C TYR A 742 -4.77 -67.15 -19.95
N ARG A 743 -5.58 -66.19 -20.41
CA ARG A 743 -6.12 -65.94 -21.75
C ARG A 743 -6.43 -64.46 -21.92
#